data_AF-A0A9W6GTA1-F1
#
_entry.id   AF-A0A9W6GTA1-F1
#
_cell.length_a   1.000
_cell.length_b   1.000
_cell.length_c   1.000
_cell.angle_alpha   90.00
_cell.angle_beta   90.00
_cell.angle_gamma   90.00
#
_symmetry.space_group_name_H-M   'P 1'
#
loop_
_entity.id
_entity.type
_entity.pdbx_description
1 polymer ?
#
loop_
_entity_poly.entity_id
_entity_poly.type
_entity_poly.pdbx_seq_one_letter_code
_entity_poly.pdbx_strand_id
1 'polypeptide(L)'
;MSLASADFGPADPVRLPAEEARVARRRLPDFASDAVRRRARRVETAPRPPAVEIAFLAHYGVPPEVLAYAMQRGRADGVSPDAALLAEGMVEEDVFYRALADHLRVAFVDEAVTLAPGAAQTAEQGYVPLQPNADGLRWLFAPTGAGIFRLMSAVRAAKGRPLFALTTPRRLTDALRRARPLEAARLASISAERVDPALCVRGALGLRALALASAVAIGAVAGLFAPWEGLRLFAAFGLAGVSLASIFLRLSACAASFSAEAELGSVENADLPVYTVVVALYKEAAVARQLARAIDRLDYPRAKLDVKFVIECDDEATGAALRAHPPRTPHEIVVAPEGAPRTKPRALNVAMPFARGALVAVFDAEDLPDGPQLRRAASIFASAPPEVACLQASLAIDNAGLNWMTGLFALDYAALFDVYNKGLAALGLPLFLGGTSNHFRIEALRDVGFWDAYNVTEDADLGLRLARAGYVVRTFESHTFEEAPATFRALVKQRTRWLKGWMQTAIVHCRHPARFFADFGPRRGLAVLAMFAGGLLGPMFGPFLTCRLFYDVATGALAADDLFGRACAALWCAVAVAGAAALVAPLLLGAERRGLRRHRGALVCLPLWLLMLSVASWRAFLELWLKPFYWEKTEHGLTLRGDNAQESS
;
A
#
# COMPACT_ATOMS: atom_id res chain seq x y z
N MET A 1 -9.74 35.49 42.68
CA MET A 1 -9.33 36.77 42.06
C MET A 1 -9.11 36.48 40.58
N SER A 2 -10.11 36.70 39.73
CA SER A 2 -10.48 37.98 39.10
C SER A 2 -9.61 38.32 37.88
N LEU A 3 -10.19 38.03 36.70
CA LEU A 3 -10.32 38.84 35.47
C LEU A 3 -9.24 39.86 35.08
N ALA A 4 -8.76 39.73 33.83
CA ALA A 4 -8.67 40.79 32.81
C ALA A 4 -8.38 40.09 31.44
N SER A 5 -9.36 39.87 30.55
CA SER A 5 -9.85 40.78 29.50
C SER A 5 -8.84 41.09 28.39
N ALA A 6 -9.00 40.45 27.24
CA ALA A 6 -8.57 40.98 25.95
C ALA A 6 -9.75 40.86 24.98
N ASP A 7 -10.26 42.02 24.57
CA ASP A 7 -11.37 42.24 23.64
C ASP A 7 -11.08 41.64 22.26
N PHE A 8 -12.04 40.90 21.72
CA PHE A 8 -12.23 40.77 20.28
C PHE A 8 -13.66 41.24 19.99
N GLY A 9 -13.77 42.38 19.29
CA GLY A 9 -15.05 42.96 18.88
C GLY A 9 -15.85 42.00 17.98
N PRO A 10 -17.18 42.19 17.88
CA PRO A 10 -18.01 41.37 17.01
C PRO A 10 -17.63 41.66 15.56
N ALA A 11 -17.21 40.63 14.82
CA ALA A 11 -17.16 40.71 13.37
C ALA A 11 -18.60 40.88 12.86
N ASP A 12 -18.83 41.93 12.06
CA ASP A 12 -20.11 42.21 11.43
C ASP A 12 -20.63 40.97 10.66
N PRO A 13 -21.90 40.57 10.84
CA PRO A 13 -22.49 39.55 9.99
C PRO A 13 -22.65 40.14 8.58
N VAL A 14 -21.94 39.54 7.62
CA VAL A 14 -22.19 39.76 6.19
C VAL A 14 -23.65 39.42 5.91
N ARG A 15 -24.48 40.45 5.68
CA ARG A 15 -25.86 40.30 5.23
C ARG A 15 -25.86 39.73 3.81
N LEU A 16 -26.31 38.50 3.65
CA LEU A 16 -26.76 38.00 2.34
C LEU A 16 -28.15 38.57 2.03
N PRO A 17 -28.40 39.10 0.83
CA PRO A 17 -29.75 39.48 0.42
C PRO A 17 -30.63 38.24 0.33
N ALA A 18 -31.74 38.26 1.07
CA ALA A 18 -32.81 37.28 0.95
C ALA A 18 -33.67 37.62 -0.28
N GLU A 19 -33.31 37.10 -1.45
CA GLU A 19 -34.23 36.76 -2.54
C GLU A 19 -33.45 36.03 -3.66
N GLU A 20 -34.11 35.12 -4.37
CA GLU A 20 -33.58 34.29 -5.47
C GLU A 20 -32.95 32.92 -5.14
N ALA A 21 -33.66 32.09 -4.38
CA ALA A 21 -33.54 30.62 -4.47
C ALA A 21 -34.88 29.97 -4.81
N ARG A 22 -35.58 30.47 -5.83
CA ARG A 22 -36.60 29.68 -6.54
C ARG A 22 -35.92 29.09 -7.77
N VAL A 23 -35.65 27.79 -7.72
CA VAL A 23 -35.20 27.00 -8.86
C VAL A 23 -36.24 27.18 -9.98
N ALA A 24 -35.95 28.08 -10.92
CA ALA A 24 -36.56 28.05 -12.23
C ALA A 24 -36.38 26.62 -12.76
N ARG A 25 -37.42 26.07 -13.40
CA ARG A 25 -37.40 24.81 -14.15
C ARG A 25 -36.34 24.87 -15.27
N ARG A 26 -35.06 24.92 -14.91
CA ARG A 26 -33.94 24.74 -15.82
C ARG A 26 -33.82 23.25 -15.97
N ARG A 27 -33.96 22.78 -17.21
CA ARG A 27 -33.45 21.47 -17.62
C ARG A 27 -32.07 21.33 -16.98
N LEU A 28 -31.94 20.35 -16.09
CA LEU A 28 -30.64 20.00 -15.54
C LEU A 28 -29.71 19.65 -16.71
N PRO A 29 -28.40 19.91 -16.60
CA PRO A 29 -27.44 19.69 -17.69
C PRO A 29 -27.55 18.25 -18.23
N ASP A 30 -27.32 18.10 -19.53
CA ASP A 30 -27.62 16.89 -20.31
C ASP A 30 -27.15 15.61 -19.59
N PHE A 31 -28.12 14.87 -19.03
CA PHE A 31 -27.84 13.68 -18.22
C PHE A 31 -27.33 12.57 -19.12
N ALA A 32 -26.17 12.01 -18.75
CA ALA A 32 -25.46 10.93 -19.42
C ALA A 32 -24.79 11.32 -20.76
N SER A 33 -23.48 11.02 -20.85
CA SER A 33 -22.75 11.03 -22.11
C SER A 33 -23.43 10.12 -23.15
N ASP A 34 -23.28 10.43 -24.44
CA ASP A 34 -23.83 9.61 -25.53
C ASP A 34 -23.45 8.13 -25.43
N ALA A 35 -22.27 7.82 -24.88
CA ALA A 35 -21.82 6.45 -24.64
C ALA A 35 -22.68 5.71 -23.60
N VAL A 36 -23.08 6.38 -22.52
CA VAL A 36 -23.95 5.82 -21.48
C VAL A 36 -25.37 5.66 -22.00
N ARG A 37 -25.90 6.65 -22.75
CA ARG A 37 -27.21 6.55 -23.41
C ARG A 37 -27.26 5.37 -24.39
N ARG A 38 -26.19 5.16 -25.17
CA ARG A 38 -26.08 4.00 -26.09
C ARG A 38 -26.05 2.66 -25.34
N ARG A 39 -25.44 2.58 -24.17
CA ARG A 39 -25.43 1.35 -23.34
C ARG A 39 -26.81 1.08 -22.72
N ALA A 40 -27.45 2.10 -22.16
CA ALA A 40 -28.79 2.00 -21.58
C ALA A 40 -29.84 1.56 -22.61
N ARG A 41 -29.74 2.06 -23.86
CA ARG A 41 -30.65 1.68 -24.97
C ARG A 41 -30.53 0.23 -25.43
N ARG A 42 -29.45 -0.48 -25.10
CA ARG A 42 -29.26 -1.90 -25.45
C ARG A 42 -29.92 -2.85 -24.46
N VAL A 43 -30.46 -2.34 -23.35
CA VAL A 43 -31.12 -3.17 -22.35
C VAL A 43 -32.59 -3.33 -22.72
N GLU A 44 -32.98 -4.54 -23.12
CA GLU A 44 -34.39 -4.92 -23.13
C GLU A 44 -34.90 -4.92 -21.69
N THR A 45 -35.89 -4.07 -21.40
CA THR A 45 -36.47 -3.98 -20.05
C THR A 45 -37.95 -4.32 -20.10
N ALA A 46 -38.34 -5.35 -19.33
CA ALA A 46 -39.72 -5.46 -18.88
C ALA A 46 -40.04 -4.24 -17.98
N PRO A 47 -41.23 -3.64 -18.07
CA PRO A 47 -41.57 -2.43 -17.33
C PRO A 47 -41.66 -2.74 -15.83
N ARG A 48 -40.59 -2.42 -15.08
CA ARG A 48 -40.62 -2.39 -13.61
C ARG A 48 -40.54 -0.94 -13.15
N PRO A 49 -41.28 -0.56 -12.09
CA PRO A 49 -41.19 0.78 -11.53
C PRO A 49 -39.77 1.03 -10.99
N PRO A 50 -39.25 2.26 -11.10
CA PRO A 50 -37.93 2.61 -10.58
C PRO A 50 -37.88 2.47 -9.05
N ALA A 51 -36.73 2.06 -8.53
CA ALA A 51 -36.50 1.97 -7.09
C ALA A 51 -36.63 3.35 -6.43
N VAL A 52 -37.13 3.39 -5.19
CA VAL A 52 -37.48 4.64 -4.48
C VAL A 52 -36.31 5.61 -4.41
N GLU A 53 -35.09 5.08 -4.25
CA GLU A 53 -33.83 5.80 -4.10
C GLU A 53 -33.45 6.60 -5.36
N ILE A 54 -33.99 6.25 -6.53
CA ILE A 54 -33.67 6.93 -7.80
C ILE A 54 -34.93 7.40 -8.55
N ALA A 55 -36.13 6.97 -8.13
CA ALA A 55 -37.38 7.27 -8.81
C ALA A 55 -37.68 8.77 -8.92
N PHE A 56 -37.24 9.56 -7.93
CA PHE A 56 -37.44 11.01 -7.95
C PHE A 56 -36.78 11.67 -9.16
N LEU A 57 -35.64 11.13 -9.64
CA LEU A 57 -34.87 11.67 -10.76
C LEU A 57 -35.65 11.72 -12.09
N ALA A 58 -36.70 10.92 -12.25
CA ALA A 58 -37.57 11.00 -13.42
C ALA A 58 -38.25 12.39 -13.54
N HIS A 59 -38.59 13.02 -12.40
CA HIS A 59 -39.15 14.38 -12.37
C HIS A 59 -38.12 15.45 -12.75
N TYR A 60 -36.85 15.10 -12.67
CA TYR A 60 -35.70 15.95 -12.97
C TYR A 60 -35.14 15.71 -14.37
N GLY A 61 -35.78 14.87 -15.19
CA GLY A 61 -35.44 14.66 -16.59
C GLY A 61 -34.48 13.51 -16.86
N VAL A 62 -34.20 12.64 -15.88
CA VAL A 62 -33.43 11.41 -16.11
C VAL A 62 -34.30 10.39 -16.85
N PRO A 63 -33.88 9.87 -18.02
CA PRO A 63 -34.68 8.95 -18.80
C PRO A 63 -34.95 7.61 -18.08
N PRO A 64 -36.14 7.00 -18.23
CA PRO A 64 -36.47 5.72 -17.61
C PRO A 64 -35.48 4.59 -17.93
N GLU A 65 -34.93 4.57 -19.14
CA GLU A 65 -33.92 3.58 -19.56
C GLU A 65 -32.62 3.68 -18.75
N VAL A 66 -32.21 4.88 -18.33
CA VAL A 66 -31.04 5.10 -17.48
C VAL A 66 -31.30 4.57 -16.08
N LEU A 67 -32.49 4.83 -15.53
CA LEU A 67 -32.89 4.32 -14.22
C LEU A 67 -32.99 2.79 -14.20
N ALA A 68 -33.55 2.19 -15.26
CA ALA A 68 -33.65 0.75 -15.39
C ALA A 68 -32.28 0.08 -15.54
N TYR A 69 -31.35 0.68 -16.32
CA TYR A 69 -29.97 0.21 -16.41
C TYR A 69 -29.25 0.28 -15.07
N ALA A 70 -29.40 1.37 -14.32
CA ALA A 70 -28.84 1.50 -12.97
C ALA A 70 -29.36 0.42 -12.01
N MET A 71 -30.66 0.09 -12.07
CA MET A 71 -31.23 -1.00 -11.27
C MET A 71 -30.68 -2.37 -11.67
N GLN A 72 -30.50 -2.63 -12.97
CA GLN A 72 -29.92 -3.89 -13.44
C GLN A 72 -28.46 -4.03 -12.99
N ARG A 73 -27.66 -2.97 -13.17
CA ARG A 73 -26.26 -2.93 -12.69
C ARG A 73 -26.19 -3.08 -11.17
N GLY A 74 -27.06 -2.40 -10.42
CA GLY A 74 -27.16 -2.53 -8.97
C GLY A 74 -27.39 -3.97 -8.52
N ARG A 75 -28.30 -4.71 -9.18
CA ARG A 75 -28.51 -6.14 -8.89
C ARG A 75 -27.29 -7.00 -9.26
N ALA A 76 -26.75 -6.80 -10.45
CA ALA A 76 -25.60 -7.58 -10.93
C ALA A 76 -24.37 -7.40 -10.03
N ASP A 77 -24.16 -6.17 -9.55
CA ASP A 77 -23.03 -5.83 -8.71
C ASP A 77 -23.34 -5.92 -7.21
N GLY A 78 -24.57 -6.25 -6.79
CA GLY A 78 -24.95 -6.35 -5.37
C GLY A 78 -24.88 -5.01 -4.62
N VAL A 79 -25.21 -3.90 -5.28
CA VAL A 79 -25.21 -2.54 -4.71
C VAL A 79 -26.56 -1.86 -4.91
N SER A 80 -26.78 -0.75 -4.19
CA SER A 80 -28.01 0.02 -4.35
C SER A 80 -28.07 0.73 -5.71
N PRO A 81 -29.26 0.98 -6.28
CA PRO A 81 -29.39 1.60 -7.59
C PRO A 81 -28.78 3.00 -7.69
N ASP A 82 -28.81 3.79 -6.63
CA ASP A 82 -28.13 5.09 -6.54
C ASP A 82 -26.61 4.95 -6.62
N ALA A 83 -26.03 3.97 -5.92
CA ALA A 83 -24.59 3.71 -5.98
C ALA A 83 -24.15 3.27 -7.39
N ALA A 84 -24.92 2.40 -8.05
CA ALA A 84 -24.65 2.01 -9.43
C ALA A 84 -24.77 3.18 -10.42
N LEU A 85 -25.80 4.01 -10.25
CA LEU A 85 -26.05 5.20 -11.07
C LEU A 85 -24.91 6.23 -10.98
N LEU A 86 -24.43 6.51 -9.76
CA LEU A 86 -23.31 7.42 -9.51
C LEU A 86 -21.99 6.82 -10.00
N ALA A 87 -21.73 5.54 -9.73
CA ALA A 87 -20.45 4.92 -10.08
C ALA A 87 -20.23 4.68 -11.58
N GLU A 88 -21.32 4.57 -12.35
CA GLU A 88 -21.26 4.50 -13.81
C GLU A 88 -21.19 5.89 -14.47
N GLY A 89 -21.22 6.98 -13.67
CA GLY A 89 -21.19 8.35 -14.17
C GLY A 89 -22.43 8.72 -14.99
N MET A 90 -23.59 8.13 -14.66
CA MET A 90 -24.84 8.44 -15.37
C MET A 90 -25.42 9.78 -14.90
N VAL A 91 -25.20 10.12 -13.62
CA VAL A 91 -25.56 11.40 -13.00
C VAL A 91 -24.40 11.82 -12.09
N GLU A 92 -24.02 13.08 -12.16
CA GLU A 92 -23.02 13.66 -11.26
C GLU A 92 -23.52 13.69 -9.81
N GLU A 93 -22.62 13.45 -8.85
CA GLU A 93 -22.95 13.39 -7.42
C GLU A 93 -23.66 14.66 -6.93
N ASP A 94 -23.15 15.84 -7.29
CA ASP A 94 -23.76 17.13 -6.93
C ASP A 94 -25.18 17.28 -7.49
N VAL A 95 -25.40 16.82 -8.72
CA VAL A 95 -26.72 16.90 -9.37
C VAL A 95 -27.70 15.96 -8.67
N PHE A 96 -27.26 14.75 -8.34
CA PHE A 96 -28.06 13.77 -7.62
C PHE A 96 -28.55 14.32 -6.27
N TYR A 97 -27.63 14.81 -5.43
CA TYR A 97 -27.99 15.28 -4.09
C TYR A 97 -28.73 16.63 -4.07
N ARG A 98 -28.48 17.53 -5.04
CA ARG A 98 -29.30 18.74 -5.21
C ARG A 98 -30.74 18.38 -5.59
N ALA A 99 -30.93 17.43 -6.51
CA ALA A 99 -32.25 16.95 -6.88
C ALA A 99 -32.95 16.23 -5.70
N LEU A 100 -32.22 15.47 -4.89
CA LEU A 100 -32.76 14.84 -3.69
C LEU A 100 -33.20 15.88 -2.64
N ALA A 101 -32.41 16.95 -2.44
CA ALA A 101 -32.73 18.03 -1.52
C ALA A 101 -33.98 18.79 -1.94
N ASP A 102 -34.08 19.13 -3.24
CA ASP A 102 -35.27 19.77 -3.81
C ASP A 102 -36.50 18.87 -3.70
N HIS A 103 -36.37 17.57 -3.98
CA HIS A 103 -37.44 16.60 -3.85
C HIS A 103 -37.98 16.50 -2.42
N LEU A 104 -37.07 16.57 -1.43
CA LEU A 104 -37.40 16.55 0.00
C LEU A 104 -37.79 17.92 0.56
N ARG A 105 -37.67 18.99 -0.22
CA ARG A 105 -37.87 20.39 0.20
C ARG A 105 -37.00 20.75 1.41
N VAL A 106 -35.73 20.33 1.38
CA VAL A 106 -34.73 20.65 2.40
C VAL A 106 -33.59 21.45 1.80
N ALA A 107 -32.83 22.16 2.64
CA ALA A 107 -31.66 22.89 2.19
C ALA A 107 -30.58 21.92 1.67
N PHE A 108 -29.88 22.33 0.60
CA PHE A 108 -28.64 21.71 0.16
C PHE A 108 -27.47 22.60 0.54
N VAL A 109 -26.47 22.03 1.20
CA VAL A 109 -25.27 22.75 1.62
C VAL A 109 -24.13 22.42 0.66
N ASP A 110 -23.70 23.42 -0.10
CA ASP A 110 -22.54 23.36 -0.99
C ASP A 110 -21.28 23.97 -0.37
N GLU A 111 -21.42 24.83 0.64
CA GLU A 111 -20.30 25.47 1.34
C GLU A 111 -19.70 24.64 2.49
N ALA A 112 -18.52 25.06 2.95
CA ALA A 112 -17.86 24.43 4.08
C ALA A 112 -18.62 24.70 5.39
N VAL A 113 -18.90 23.63 6.14
CA VAL A 113 -19.59 23.71 7.43
C VAL A 113 -18.67 23.39 8.60
N THR A 114 -18.93 24.04 9.72
CA THR A 114 -18.29 23.71 11.00
C THR A 114 -19.07 22.60 11.70
N LEU A 115 -18.44 21.44 11.84
CA LEU A 115 -19.02 20.27 12.48
C LEU A 115 -19.02 20.41 14.00
N ALA A 116 -20.03 19.83 14.66
CA ALA A 116 -20.05 19.78 16.12
C ALA A 116 -18.99 18.81 16.68
N PRO A 117 -18.56 18.96 17.95
CA PRO A 117 -17.70 17.99 18.61
C PRO A 117 -18.30 16.58 18.56
N GLY A 118 -17.47 15.57 18.24
CA GLY A 118 -17.92 14.18 18.14
C GLY A 118 -18.56 13.80 16.79
N ALA A 119 -18.63 14.71 15.81
CA ALA A 119 -19.25 14.46 14.52
C ALA A 119 -18.75 13.21 13.77
N ALA A 120 -17.49 12.81 13.97
CA ALA A 120 -16.94 11.60 13.38
C ALA A 120 -17.68 10.31 13.81
N GLN A 121 -18.31 10.28 14.99
CA GLN A 121 -18.98 9.08 15.53
C GLN A 121 -20.26 8.71 14.77
N THR A 122 -20.95 9.69 14.19
CA THR A 122 -22.20 9.45 13.44
C THR A 122 -21.97 9.42 11.93
N ALA A 123 -20.77 9.80 11.46
CA ALA A 123 -20.44 9.90 10.04
C ALA A 123 -20.68 8.59 9.27
N GLU A 124 -20.40 7.44 9.89
CA GLU A 124 -20.65 6.11 9.32
C GLU A 124 -22.14 5.85 9.03
N GLN A 125 -23.04 6.55 9.72
CA GLN A 125 -24.49 6.46 9.52
C GLN A 125 -24.99 7.39 8.41
N GLY A 126 -24.09 8.13 7.75
CA GLY A 126 -24.41 9.07 6.67
C GLY A 126 -24.93 10.42 7.15
N TYR A 127 -24.68 10.80 8.41
CA TYR A 127 -25.02 12.13 8.91
C TYR A 127 -24.10 12.61 10.04
N VAL A 128 -24.02 13.93 10.21
CA VAL A 128 -23.20 14.56 11.25
C VAL A 128 -23.94 15.70 11.95
N PRO A 129 -23.72 15.91 13.25
CA PRO A 129 -24.20 17.09 13.96
C PRO A 129 -23.45 18.35 13.49
N LEU A 130 -24.20 19.42 13.30
CA LEU A 130 -23.69 20.76 12.99
C LEU A 130 -23.57 21.60 14.26
N GLN A 131 -22.64 22.54 14.28
CA GLN A 131 -22.66 23.59 15.29
C GLN A 131 -23.89 24.49 15.11
N PRO A 132 -24.35 25.17 16.19
CA PRO A 132 -25.41 26.17 16.07
C PRO A 132 -25.10 27.17 14.96
N ASN A 133 -26.03 27.32 14.02
CA ASN A 133 -25.93 28.21 12.88
C ASN A 133 -27.18 29.10 12.79
N ALA A 134 -27.07 30.21 12.05
CA ALA A 134 -28.15 31.17 11.86
C ALA A 134 -29.40 30.54 11.22
N ASP A 135 -29.21 29.50 10.39
CA ASP A 135 -30.28 28.78 9.71
C ASP A 135 -31.00 27.76 10.62
N GLY A 136 -30.58 27.60 11.88
CA GLY A 136 -31.18 26.67 12.84
C GLY A 136 -31.03 25.18 12.46
N LEU A 137 -30.14 24.85 11.53
CA LEU A 137 -29.83 23.48 11.13
C LEU A 137 -29.05 22.77 12.24
N ARG A 138 -29.42 21.53 12.55
CA ARG A 138 -28.76 20.70 13.57
C ARG A 138 -27.97 19.54 12.98
N TRP A 139 -28.35 19.09 11.79
CA TRP A 139 -27.79 17.89 11.18
C TRP A 139 -27.49 18.11 9.71
N LEU A 140 -26.40 17.51 9.25
CA LEU A 140 -26.03 17.44 7.84
C LEU A 140 -26.03 15.98 7.40
N PHE A 141 -26.82 15.67 6.38
CA PHE A 141 -27.00 14.31 5.87
C PHE A 141 -26.33 14.15 4.50
N ALA A 142 -25.70 12.99 4.30
CA ALA A 142 -25.23 12.51 3.01
C ALA A 142 -25.63 11.03 2.86
N PRO A 143 -26.95 10.75 2.73
CA PRO A 143 -27.48 9.40 2.77
C PRO A 143 -27.11 8.62 1.49
N THR A 144 -26.94 7.31 1.62
CA THR A 144 -26.71 6.38 0.49
C THR A 144 -27.62 5.17 0.63
N GLY A 145 -27.99 4.55 -0.49
CA GLY A 145 -28.81 3.33 -0.54
C GLY A 145 -30.05 3.40 0.36
N ALA A 146 -30.19 2.41 1.25
CA ALA A 146 -31.32 2.34 2.19
C ALA A 146 -31.43 3.58 3.12
N GLY A 147 -30.35 4.34 3.32
CA GLY A 147 -30.38 5.61 4.03
C GLY A 147 -31.24 6.67 3.34
N ILE A 148 -31.25 6.68 1.99
CA ILE A 148 -32.11 7.58 1.20
C ILE A 148 -33.56 7.22 1.45
N PHE A 149 -33.91 5.93 1.37
CA PHE A 149 -35.26 5.46 1.66
C PHE A 149 -35.75 5.82 3.08
N ARG A 150 -34.90 5.59 4.09
CA ARG A 150 -35.20 5.95 5.48
C ARG A 150 -35.42 7.45 5.64
N LEU A 151 -34.56 8.27 5.04
CA LEU A 151 -34.70 9.73 5.09
C LEU A 151 -35.99 10.19 4.42
N MET A 152 -36.30 9.69 3.22
CA MET A 152 -37.55 10.03 2.51
C MET A 152 -38.79 9.68 3.34
N SER A 153 -38.77 8.52 3.99
CA SER A 153 -39.86 8.06 4.86
C SER A 153 -40.01 8.95 6.10
N ALA A 154 -38.89 9.31 6.75
CA ALA A 154 -38.87 10.17 7.93
C ALA A 154 -39.38 11.59 7.62
N VAL A 155 -38.98 12.18 6.48
CA VAL A 155 -39.44 13.51 6.06
C VAL A 155 -40.93 13.54 5.80
N ARG A 156 -41.49 12.49 5.17
CA ARG A 156 -42.94 12.38 4.95
C ARG A 156 -43.74 12.25 6.25
N ALA A 157 -43.17 11.62 7.28
CA ALA A 157 -43.81 11.44 8.57
C ALA A 157 -43.67 12.64 9.51
N ALA A 158 -42.63 13.46 9.35
CA ALA A 158 -42.35 14.60 10.21
C ALA A 158 -43.37 15.74 10.01
N LYS A 159 -43.84 16.31 11.11
CA LYS A 159 -44.64 17.55 11.13
C LYS A 159 -43.74 18.71 11.57
N GLY A 160 -43.46 19.67 10.67
CA GLY A 160 -42.69 20.88 10.97
C GLY A 160 -41.54 21.17 9.99
N ARG A 161 -40.76 22.22 10.27
CA ARG A 161 -39.60 22.58 9.45
C ARG A 161 -38.47 21.56 9.68
N PRO A 162 -37.89 20.95 8.63
CA PRO A 162 -36.76 20.06 8.77
C PRO A 162 -35.57 20.82 9.37
N LEU A 163 -34.99 20.29 10.45
CA LEU A 163 -33.81 20.84 11.13
C LEU A 163 -32.50 20.27 10.58
N PHE A 164 -32.51 19.85 9.32
CA PHE A 164 -31.37 19.23 8.67
C PHE A 164 -31.26 19.67 7.22
N ALA A 165 -30.06 19.54 6.69
CA ALA A 165 -29.75 19.80 5.29
C ALA A 165 -29.05 18.59 4.67
N LEU A 166 -29.03 18.55 3.34
CA LEU A 166 -28.28 17.55 2.59
C LEU A 166 -26.97 18.11 2.05
N THR A 167 -25.98 17.25 1.91
CA THR A 167 -24.77 17.48 1.12
C THR A 167 -24.37 16.17 0.43
N THR A 168 -23.25 16.19 -0.30
CA THR A 168 -22.71 14.98 -0.92
C THR A 168 -21.82 14.19 0.05
N PRO A 169 -21.75 12.85 -0.05
CA PRO A 169 -20.80 12.03 0.69
C PRO A 169 -19.38 12.56 0.60
N ARG A 170 -18.93 12.95 -0.61
CA ARG A 170 -17.62 13.55 -0.80
C ARG A 170 -17.41 14.82 0.03
N ARG A 171 -18.34 15.78 -0.01
CA ARG A 171 -18.25 17.03 0.78
C ARG A 171 -18.29 16.76 2.28
N LEU A 172 -19.11 15.80 2.72
CA LEU A 172 -19.20 15.42 4.12
C LEU A 172 -17.86 14.85 4.63
N THR A 173 -17.25 13.95 3.87
CA THR A 173 -15.94 13.38 4.20
C THR A 173 -14.83 14.44 4.17
N ASP A 174 -14.86 15.38 3.23
CA ASP A 174 -13.91 16.50 3.20
C ASP A 174 -14.09 17.45 4.41
N ALA A 175 -15.32 17.71 4.85
CA ALA A 175 -15.59 18.47 6.06
C ALA A 175 -15.04 17.77 7.31
N LEU A 176 -15.20 16.44 7.41
CA LEU A 176 -14.66 15.64 8.51
C LEU A 176 -13.12 15.70 8.55
N ARG A 177 -12.45 15.64 7.39
CA ARG A 177 -10.99 15.77 7.30
C ARG A 177 -10.50 17.13 7.78
N ARG A 178 -11.20 18.20 7.39
CA ARG A 178 -10.83 19.59 7.74
C ARG A 178 -11.17 19.96 9.18
N ALA A 179 -12.05 19.22 9.84
CA ALA A 179 -12.46 19.54 11.20
C ALA A 179 -11.31 19.46 12.22
N ARG A 180 -10.36 18.52 12.05
CA ARG A 180 -9.25 18.30 13.00
C ARG A 180 -7.93 17.88 12.34
N PRO A 181 -7.31 18.75 11.51
CA PRO A 181 -6.12 18.40 10.74
C PRO A 181 -4.91 18.06 11.63
N LEU A 182 -4.72 18.77 12.75
CA LEU A 182 -3.62 18.50 13.68
C LEU A 182 -3.75 17.15 14.39
N GLU A 183 -4.97 16.78 14.78
CA GLU A 183 -5.24 15.48 15.40
C GLU A 183 -5.03 14.35 14.38
N ALA A 184 -5.56 14.51 13.16
CA ALA A 184 -5.36 13.56 12.07
C ALA A 184 -3.86 13.39 11.72
N ALA A 185 -3.12 14.51 11.61
CA ALA A 185 -1.68 14.51 11.37
C ALA A 185 -0.92 13.73 12.45
N ARG A 186 -1.24 13.99 13.72
CA ARG A 186 -0.60 13.32 14.86
C ARG A 186 -0.92 11.83 14.87
N LEU A 187 -2.20 11.46 14.74
CA LEU A 187 -2.66 10.07 14.78
C LEU A 187 -2.07 9.24 13.64
N ALA A 188 -1.98 9.81 12.43
CA ALA A 188 -1.35 9.15 11.29
C ALA A 188 0.14 8.87 11.51
N SER A 189 0.85 9.73 12.27
CA SER A 189 2.27 9.54 12.57
C SER A 189 2.54 8.50 13.67
N ILE A 190 1.56 8.16 14.50
CA ILE A 190 1.74 7.27 15.67
C ILE A 190 0.78 6.07 15.68
N SER A 191 0.13 5.76 14.55
CA SER A 191 -0.93 4.74 14.51
C SER A 191 -0.44 3.37 14.98
N ALA A 192 0.73 2.93 14.51
CA ALA A 192 1.35 1.66 14.92
C ALA A 192 1.80 1.70 16.39
N GLU A 193 2.35 2.84 16.83
CA GLU A 193 2.83 3.01 18.20
C GLU A 193 1.72 3.01 19.25
N ARG A 194 0.49 3.39 18.86
CA ARG A 194 -0.67 3.31 19.75
C ARG A 194 -1.09 1.86 20.03
N VAL A 195 -0.77 0.93 19.13
CA VAL A 195 -1.04 -0.50 19.29
C VAL A 195 0.12 -1.16 20.01
N ASP A 196 1.35 -1.02 19.47
CA ASP A 196 2.54 -1.61 20.07
C ASP A 196 3.79 -0.77 19.83
N PRO A 197 4.17 0.09 20.80
CA PRO A 197 5.37 0.92 20.67
C PRO A 197 6.67 0.09 20.68
N ALA A 198 6.63 -1.14 21.21
CA ALA A 198 7.77 -2.05 21.20
C ALA A 198 8.02 -2.71 19.84
N LEU A 199 7.15 -2.47 18.84
CA LEU A 199 7.35 -2.89 17.45
C LEU A 199 7.50 -1.71 16.47
N CYS A 200 7.80 -0.50 16.97
CA CYS A 200 7.98 0.69 16.14
C CYS A 200 9.42 1.25 16.22
N VAL A 201 9.89 1.86 15.14
CA VAL A 201 11.29 2.28 14.97
C VAL A 201 11.67 3.51 15.80
N ARG A 202 10.73 4.45 15.98
CA ARG A 202 11.00 5.74 16.64
C ARG A 202 11.55 5.56 18.05
N GLY A 203 11.05 4.57 18.79
CA GLY A 203 11.51 4.22 20.14
C GLY A 203 12.63 3.18 20.19
N ALA A 204 13.08 2.64 19.06
CA ALA A 204 14.04 1.52 19.01
C ALA A 204 15.48 1.96 18.71
N LEU A 205 15.67 3.06 17.97
CA LEU A 205 16.99 3.52 17.51
C LEU A 205 17.74 4.37 18.56
N GLY A 206 17.91 3.82 19.76
CA GLY A 206 18.77 4.41 20.78
C GLY A 206 20.26 4.19 20.48
N LEU A 207 21.13 5.12 20.88
CA LEU A 207 22.59 5.03 20.70
C LEU A 207 23.15 3.69 21.21
N ARG A 208 22.62 3.17 22.32
CA ARG A 208 23.01 1.87 22.89
C ARG A 208 22.67 0.69 21.98
N ALA A 209 21.47 0.68 21.39
CA ALA A 209 21.04 -0.39 20.51
C ALA A 209 21.89 -0.42 19.23
N LEU A 210 22.16 0.77 18.68
CA LEU A 210 22.99 0.91 17.49
C LEU A 210 24.47 0.55 17.75
N ALA A 211 25.01 0.97 18.90
CA ALA A 211 26.35 0.60 19.33
C ALA A 211 26.47 -0.91 19.56
N LEU A 212 25.49 -1.54 20.20
CA LEU A 212 25.47 -2.99 20.41
C LEU A 212 25.41 -3.75 19.08
N ALA A 213 24.49 -3.39 18.18
CA ALA A 213 24.39 -4.02 16.86
C ALA A 213 25.69 -3.89 16.06
N SER A 214 26.32 -2.70 16.09
CA SER A 214 27.60 -2.45 15.44
C SER A 214 28.74 -3.24 16.09
N ALA A 215 28.79 -3.31 17.42
CA ALA A 215 29.80 -4.08 18.15
C ALA A 215 29.69 -5.59 17.86
N VAL A 216 28.47 -6.12 17.77
CA VAL A 216 28.24 -7.52 17.39
C VAL A 216 28.72 -7.79 15.95
N ALA A 217 28.36 -6.92 15.00
CA ALA A 217 28.78 -7.07 13.61
C ALA A 217 30.30 -6.95 13.44
N ILE A 218 30.91 -5.93 14.04
CA ILE A 218 32.37 -5.72 14.01
C ILE A 218 33.09 -6.86 14.73
N GLY A 219 32.59 -7.27 15.91
CA GLY A 219 33.17 -8.36 16.69
C GLY A 219 33.14 -9.70 15.96
N ALA A 220 32.05 -10.01 15.24
CA ALA A 220 31.96 -11.22 14.42
C ALA A 220 33.03 -11.26 13.32
N VAL A 221 33.29 -10.13 12.67
CA VAL A 221 34.31 -10.02 11.60
C VAL A 221 35.71 -9.96 12.18
N ALA A 222 35.96 -9.13 13.18
CA ALA A 222 37.24 -9.00 13.85
C ALA A 222 37.68 -10.33 14.47
N GLY A 223 36.71 -11.13 14.97
CA GLY A 223 36.93 -12.50 15.44
C GLY A 223 37.60 -13.39 14.38
N LEU A 224 37.27 -13.26 13.09
CA LEU A 224 37.92 -14.02 12.01
C LEU A 224 39.41 -13.73 11.87
N PHE A 225 39.85 -12.55 12.33
CA PHE A 225 41.24 -12.11 12.29
C PHE A 225 41.89 -12.09 13.68
N ALA A 226 41.21 -12.64 14.69
CA ALA A 226 41.75 -12.66 16.04
C ALA A 226 43.02 -13.55 16.10
N PRO A 227 44.06 -13.13 16.83
CA PRO A 227 45.27 -13.93 17.00
C PRO A 227 45.02 -15.19 17.85
N TRP A 228 43.87 -15.26 18.53
CA TRP A 228 43.50 -16.37 19.40
C TRP A 228 42.70 -17.40 18.60
N GLU A 229 43.27 -18.58 18.44
CA GLU A 229 42.70 -19.63 17.60
C GLU A 229 41.26 -20.00 18.00
N GLY A 230 40.99 -20.17 19.30
CA GLY A 230 39.65 -20.49 19.78
C GLY A 230 38.59 -19.44 19.41
N LEU A 231 38.93 -18.15 19.50
CA LEU A 231 38.03 -17.06 19.14
C LEU A 231 37.78 -17.00 17.62
N ARG A 232 38.85 -17.20 16.84
CA ARG A 232 38.77 -17.29 15.38
C ARG A 232 37.86 -18.44 14.93
N LEU A 233 38.01 -19.61 15.56
CA LEU A 233 37.17 -20.77 15.26
C LEU A 233 35.72 -20.53 15.66
N PHE A 234 35.48 -19.99 16.86
CA PHE A 234 34.13 -19.65 17.29
C PHE A 234 33.43 -18.71 16.31
N ALA A 235 34.10 -17.64 15.88
CA ALA A 235 33.59 -16.71 14.87
C ALA A 235 33.32 -17.42 13.52
N ALA A 236 34.24 -18.27 13.07
CA ALA A 236 34.12 -19.00 11.82
C ALA A 236 32.92 -19.96 11.81
N PHE A 237 32.78 -20.81 12.84
CA PHE A 237 31.66 -21.74 12.96
C PHE A 237 30.33 -21.01 13.16
N GLY A 238 30.30 -19.91 13.92
CA GLY A 238 29.11 -19.08 14.07
C GLY A 238 28.64 -18.50 12.74
N LEU A 239 29.57 -17.92 11.96
CA LEU A 239 29.26 -17.34 10.65
C LEU A 239 28.86 -18.40 9.63
N ALA A 240 29.53 -19.57 9.63
CA ALA A 240 29.16 -20.71 8.80
C ALA A 240 27.75 -21.20 9.15
N GLY A 241 27.41 -21.35 10.44
CA GLY A 241 26.08 -21.78 10.88
C GLY A 241 24.97 -20.81 10.45
N VAL A 242 25.20 -19.51 10.61
CA VAL A 242 24.27 -18.46 10.15
C VAL A 242 24.10 -18.49 8.62
N SER A 243 25.21 -18.67 7.88
CA SER A 243 25.19 -18.79 6.42
C SER A 243 24.44 -20.03 5.96
N LEU A 244 24.68 -21.18 6.59
CA LEU A 244 23.98 -22.43 6.31
C LEU A 244 22.48 -22.33 6.62
N ALA A 245 22.08 -21.64 7.69
CA ALA A 245 20.67 -21.39 7.98
C ALA A 245 20.01 -20.56 6.86
N SER A 246 20.67 -19.51 6.39
CA SER A 246 20.18 -18.70 5.25
C SER A 246 20.12 -19.51 3.95
N ILE A 247 21.14 -20.31 3.66
CA ILE A 247 21.21 -21.18 2.48
C ILE A 247 20.09 -22.22 2.51
N PHE A 248 19.94 -22.90 3.65
CA PHE A 248 18.90 -23.88 3.87
C PHE A 248 17.50 -23.29 3.69
N LEU A 249 17.24 -22.11 4.28
CA LEU A 249 15.96 -21.42 4.10
C LEU A 249 15.70 -21.11 2.62
N ARG A 250 16.69 -20.59 1.90
CA ARG A 250 16.57 -20.19 0.49
C ARG A 250 16.33 -21.37 -0.44
N LEU A 251 17.04 -22.47 -0.23
CA LEU A 251 16.83 -23.71 -0.99
C LEU A 251 15.50 -24.38 -0.63
N SER A 252 15.11 -24.38 0.65
CA SER A 252 13.82 -24.91 1.10
C SER A 252 12.64 -24.12 0.53
N ALA A 253 12.73 -22.78 0.53
CA ALA A 253 11.74 -21.93 -0.11
C ALA A 253 11.71 -22.18 -1.63
N CYS A 254 12.86 -22.28 -2.28
CA CYS A 254 12.94 -22.63 -3.71
C CYS A 254 12.21 -23.95 -4.01
N ALA A 255 12.47 -25.00 -3.22
CA ALA A 255 11.80 -26.29 -3.35
C ALA A 255 10.28 -26.21 -3.05
N ALA A 256 9.89 -25.52 -1.98
CA ALA A 256 8.49 -25.36 -1.61
C ALA A 256 7.70 -24.51 -2.62
N SER A 257 8.38 -23.69 -3.42
CA SER A 257 7.75 -22.86 -4.46
C SER A 257 7.13 -23.67 -5.60
N PHE A 258 7.38 -24.99 -5.68
CA PHE A 258 6.71 -25.91 -6.60
C PHE A 258 5.37 -26.43 -6.10
N SER A 259 4.96 -26.06 -4.88
CA SER A 259 3.64 -26.41 -4.35
C SER A 259 2.55 -25.92 -5.29
N ALA A 260 1.54 -26.76 -5.52
CA ALA A 260 0.41 -26.43 -6.38
C ALA A 260 -0.34 -25.21 -5.83
N GLU A 261 -0.72 -24.30 -6.72
CA GLU A 261 -1.66 -23.25 -6.37
C GLU A 261 -3.07 -23.82 -6.33
N ALA A 262 -3.86 -23.37 -5.36
CA ALA A 262 -5.28 -23.73 -5.32
C ALA A 262 -5.99 -23.09 -6.51
N GLU A 263 -6.85 -23.85 -7.19
CA GLU A 263 -7.73 -23.29 -8.21
C GLU A 263 -8.63 -22.22 -7.59
N LEU A 264 -8.68 -21.06 -8.23
CA LEU A 264 -9.51 -19.95 -7.77
C LEU A 264 -10.94 -20.14 -8.25
N GLY A 265 -11.88 -20.19 -7.30
CA GLY A 265 -13.29 -20.03 -7.60
C GLY A 265 -13.58 -18.64 -8.16
N SER A 266 -14.50 -18.56 -9.14
CA SER A 266 -15.04 -17.28 -9.58
C SER A 266 -16.01 -16.75 -8.53
N VAL A 267 -15.80 -15.52 -8.06
CA VAL A 267 -16.76 -14.80 -7.21
C VAL A 267 -17.62 -13.92 -8.10
N GLU A 268 -18.94 -14.06 -7.97
CA GLU A 268 -19.89 -13.21 -8.67
C GLU A 268 -19.76 -11.74 -8.24
N ASN A 269 -20.05 -10.80 -9.14
CA ASN A 269 -19.94 -9.37 -8.82
C ASN A 269 -20.78 -8.97 -7.62
N ALA A 270 -21.93 -9.63 -7.39
CA ALA A 270 -22.81 -9.38 -6.26
C ALA A 270 -22.15 -9.68 -4.90
N ASP A 271 -21.28 -10.70 -4.84
CA ASP A 271 -20.65 -11.17 -3.61
C ASP A 271 -19.27 -10.55 -3.36
N LEU A 272 -18.71 -9.84 -4.35
CA LEU A 272 -17.45 -9.11 -4.17
C LEU A 272 -17.58 -8.06 -3.04
N PRO A 273 -16.60 -7.92 -2.13
CA PRO A 273 -16.64 -6.88 -1.11
C PRO A 273 -16.40 -5.48 -1.69
N VAL A 274 -16.62 -4.44 -0.89
CA VAL A 274 -16.05 -3.12 -1.22
C VAL A 274 -14.53 -3.19 -1.07
N TYR A 275 -13.82 -2.62 -2.03
CA TYR A 275 -12.36 -2.61 -2.11
C TYR A 275 -11.85 -1.17 -2.07
N THR A 276 -11.06 -0.82 -1.05
CA THR A 276 -10.37 0.46 -1.00
C THR A 276 -9.03 0.36 -1.73
N VAL A 277 -8.79 1.23 -2.71
CA VAL A 277 -7.50 1.36 -3.39
C VAL A 277 -6.87 2.67 -2.92
N VAL A 278 -5.67 2.60 -2.34
CA VAL A 278 -4.95 3.79 -1.87
C VAL A 278 -3.65 3.95 -2.62
N VAL A 279 -3.45 5.15 -3.16
CA VAL A 279 -2.23 5.55 -3.86
C VAL A 279 -1.73 6.84 -3.22
N ALA A 280 -0.54 6.80 -2.64
CA ALA A 280 0.09 7.99 -2.06
C ALA A 280 1.00 8.62 -3.11
N LEU A 281 0.87 9.94 -3.31
CA LEU A 281 1.62 10.68 -4.31
C LEU A 281 2.36 11.87 -3.70
N TYR A 282 3.58 12.12 -4.17
CA TYR A 282 4.32 13.33 -3.83
C TYR A 282 5.23 13.79 -4.98
N LYS A 283 4.93 14.94 -5.57
CA LYS A 283 5.58 15.53 -6.75
C LYS A 283 5.54 14.60 -7.96
N GLU A 284 4.34 14.12 -8.28
CA GLU A 284 4.08 13.07 -9.26
C GLU A 284 3.02 13.47 -10.29
N ALA A 285 2.88 14.78 -10.55
CA ALA A 285 1.96 15.31 -11.56
C ALA A 285 2.10 14.64 -12.95
N ALA A 286 3.31 14.20 -13.32
CA ALA A 286 3.57 13.58 -14.62
C ALA A 286 2.91 12.21 -14.81
N VAL A 287 2.67 11.45 -13.73
CA VAL A 287 2.11 10.08 -13.82
C VAL A 287 0.58 10.04 -13.70
N ALA A 288 -0.07 11.17 -13.38
CA ALA A 288 -1.51 11.23 -13.14
C ALA A 288 -2.37 10.63 -14.27
N ARG A 289 -1.99 10.85 -15.54
CA ARG A 289 -2.69 10.28 -16.70
C ARG A 289 -2.56 8.75 -16.79
N GLN A 290 -1.36 8.23 -16.54
CA GLN A 290 -1.10 6.79 -16.52
C GLN A 290 -1.86 6.15 -15.36
N LEU A 291 -1.79 6.74 -14.17
CA LEU A 291 -2.50 6.28 -12.99
C LEU A 291 -4.01 6.19 -13.23
N ALA A 292 -4.63 7.22 -13.81
CA ALA A 292 -6.06 7.19 -14.13
C ALA A 292 -6.42 6.03 -15.08
N ARG A 293 -5.58 5.78 -16.10
CA ARG A 293 -5.75 4.64 -17.02
C ARG A 293 -5.55 3.30 -16.33
N ALA A 294 -4.61 3.19 -15.39
CA ALA A 294 -4.37 1.98 -14.61
C ALA A 294 -5.57 1.65 -13.72
N ILE A 295 -6.10 2.64 -13.00
CA ILE A 295 -7.31 2.49 -12.17
C ILE A 295 -8.52 2.07 -13.03
N ASP A 296 -8.69 2.65 -14.21
CA ASP A 296 -9.80 2.32 -15.12
C ASP A 296 -9.70 0.92 -15.75
N ARG A 297 -8.51 0.30 -15.73
CA ARG A 297 -8.25 -1.06 -16.25
C ARG A 297 -8.54 -2.16 -15.22
N LEU A 298 -8.72 -1.80 -13.95
CA LEU A 298 -9.05 -2.77 -12.90
C LEU A 298 -10.41 -3.41 -13.19
N ASP A 299 -10.43 -4.74 -13.30
CA ASP A 299 -11.65 -5.54 -13.42
C ASP A 299 -12.28 -5.70 -12.03
N TYR A 300 -13.05 -4.69 -11.66
CA TYR A 300 -13.87 -4.69 -10.45
C TYR A 300 -15.11 -3.80 -10.65
N PRO A 301 -16.27 -4.13 -10.04
CA PRO A 301 -17.43 -3.25 -10.08
C PRO A 301 -17.10 -1.86 -9.53
N ARG A 302 -17.28 -0.81 -10.35
CA ARG A 302 -16.93 0.58 -9.97
C ARG A 302 -17.66 1.05 -8.72
N ALA A 303 -18.90 0.62 -8.51
CA ALA A 303 -19.68 0.94 -7.32
C ALA A 303 -19.12 0.32 -6.03
N LYS A 304 -18.25 -0.69 -6.15
CA LYS A 304 -17.55 -1.36 -5.05
C LYS A 304 -16.08 -0.94 -4.94
N LEU A 305 -15.62 0.01 -5.75
CA LEU A 305 -14.29 0.60 -5.61
C LEU A 305 -14.36 1.89 -4.79
N ASP A 306 -13.44 2.00 -3.83
CA ASP A 306 -13.22 3.18 -3.01
C ASP A 306 -11.78 3.66 -3.25
N VAL A 307 -11.59 4.47 -4.30
CA VAL A 307 -10.27 4.93 -4.74
C VAL A 307 -9.87 6.21 -4.01
N LYS A 308 -8.68 6.22 -3.40
CA LYS A 308 -8.14 7.35 -2.65
C LYS A 308 -6.73 7.71 -3.15
N PHE A 309 -6.61 8.91 -3.71
CA PHE A 309 -5.34 9.53 -4.06
C PHE A 309 -4.92 10.42 -2.89
N VAL A 310 -3.83 10.09 -2.22
CA VAL A 310 -3.34 10.88 -1.07
C VAL A 310 -2.20 11.77 -1.53
N ILE A 311 -2.32 13.08 -1.38
CA ILE A 311 -1.28 14.07 -1.72
C ILE A 311 -0.88 14.87 -0.49
N GLU A 312 0.37 15.33 -0.42
CA GLU A 312 0.80 16.27 0.62
C GLU A 312 0.17 17.66 0.40
N CYS A 313 -0.05 18.41 1.49
CA CYS A 313 -0.73 19.72 1.45
C CYS A 313 0.00 20.79 0.61
N ASP A 314 1.29 20.62 0.33
CA ASP A 314 2.10 21.51 -0.49
C ASP A 314 2.22 21.07 -1.96
N ASP A 315 1.55 19.97 -2.36
CA ASP A 315 1.64 19.39 -3.70
C ASP A 315 0.42 19.68 -4.58
N GLU A 316 0.13 20.97 -4.75
CA GLU A 316 -0.99 21.42 -5.58
C GLU A 316 -0.82 21.06 -7.07
N ALA A 317 0.43 20.91 -7.54
CA ALA A 317 0.72 20.49 -8.91
C ALA A 317 0.20 19.08 -9.20
N THR A 318 0.44 18.11 -8.31
CA THR A 318 -0.11 16.75 -8.44
C THR A 318 -1.63 16.77 -8.28
N GLY A 319 -2.17 17.55 -7.32
CA GLY A 319 -3.61 17.72 -7.16
C GLY A 319 -4.31 18.25 -8.42
N ALA A 320 -3.72 19.26 -9.08
CA ALA A 320 -4.22 19.80 -10.34
C ALA A 320 -4.17 18.78 -11.48
N ALA A 321 -3.08 18.01 -11.57
CA ALA A 321 -2.94 16.96 -12.59
C ALA A 321 -3.98 15.84 -12.42
N LEU A 322 -4.25 15.40 -11.19
CA LEU A 322 -5.29 14.40 -10.89
C LEU A 322 -6.69 14.92 -11.27
N ARG A 323 -6.97 16.20 -11.03
CA ARG A 323 -8.25 16.83 -11.45
C ARG A 323 -8.37 17.01 -12.96
N ALA A 324 -7.25 17.25 -13.65
CA ALA A 324 -7.22 17.35 -15.11
C ALA A 324 -7.36 15.98 -15.80
N HIS A 325 -6.98 14.90 -15.12
CA HIS A 325 -7.00 13.53 -15.65
C HIS A 325 -7.69 12.56 -14.67
N PRO A 326 -8.99 12.74 -14.38
CA PRO A 326 -9.70 11.87 -13.45
C PRO A 326 -9.93 10.47 -14.04
N PRO A 327 -9.81 9.39 -13.24
CA PRO A 327 -10.33 8.09 -13.65
C PRO A 327 -11.86 8.14 -13.73
N ARG A 328 -12.45 7.20 -14.48
CA ARG A 328 -13.92 7.02 -14.57
C ARG A 328 -14.51 6.42 -13.31
N THR A 329 -13.71 5.69 -12.54
CA THR A 329 -14.12 5.17 -11.24
C THR A 329 -14.24 6.31 -10.22
N PRO A 330 -15.28 6.32 -9.38
CA PRO A 330 -15.38 7.27 -8.27
C PRO A 330 -14.12 7.27 -7.41
N HIS A 331 -13.58 8.46 -7.16
CA HIS A 331 -12.31 8.63 -6.46
C HIS A 331 -12.32 9.90 -5.61
N GLU A 332 -11.45 9.90 -4.59
CA GLU A 332 -11.24 11.02 -3.69
C GLU A 332 -9.78 11.46 -3.71
N ILE A 333 -9.54 12.78 -3.73
CA ILE A 333 -8.22 13.35 -3.49
C ILE A 333 -8.17 13.73 -2.01
N VAL A 334 -7.38 12.98 -1.24
CA VAL A 334 -7.16 13.19 0.20
C VAL A 334 -5.91 14.05 0.37
N VAL A 335 -6.07 15.24 0.93
CA VAL A 335 -4.93 16.09 1.26
C VAL A 335 -4.41 15.72 2.65
N ALA A 336 -3.20 15.17 2.70
CA ALA A 336 -2.51 14.90 3.95
C ALA A 336 -2.17 16.24 4.63
N PRO A 337 -2.61 16.45 5.89
CA PRO A 337 -2.29 17.68 6.61
C PRO A 337 -0.78 17.79 6.85
N GLU A 338 -0.29 19.00 7.10
CA GLU A 338 1.10 19.20 7.47
C GLU A 338 1.45 18.41 8.74
N GLY A 339 2.63 17.77 8.74
CA GLY A 339 3.14 17.04 9.89
C GLY A 339 4.41 16.25 9.56
N ALA A 340 4.99 15.63 10.59
CA ALA A 340 6.18 14.80 10.47
C ALA A 340 5.89 13.36 10.94
N PRO A 341 6.50 12.33 10.34
CA PRO A 341 7.41 12.40 9.20
C PRO A 341 6.65 12.55 7.87
N ARG A 342 7.23 13.18 6.85
CA ARG A 342 6.62 13.26 5.51
C ARG A 342 6.99 12.02 4.69
N THR A 343 6.19 10.96 4.82
CA THR A 343 6.48 9.63 4.26
C THR A 343 5.21 8.97 3.72
N LYS A 344 5.40 8.04 2.76
CA LYS A 344 4.33 7.18 2.22
C LYS A 344 3.48 6.52 3.33
N PRO A 345 4.04 5.82 4.34
CA PRO A 345 3.25 5.21 5.41
C PRO A 345 2.35 6.20 6.16
N ARG A 346 2.82 7.42 6.43
CA ARG A 346 1.98 8.45 7.05
C ARG A 346 0.83 8.85 6.15
N ALA A 347 1.09 9.08 4.86
CA ALA A 347 0.04 9.41 3.89
C ALA A 347 -1.02 8.29 3.81
N LEU A 348 -0.59 7.03 3.76
CA LEU A 348 -1.50 5.89 3.83
C LEU A 348 -2.36 5.92 5.11
N ASN A 349 -1.74 6.14 6.27
CA ASN A 349 -2.43 6.23 7.56
C ASN A 349 -3.47 7.35 7.61
N VAL A 350 -3.26 8.49 6.92
CA VAL A 350 -4.24 9.59 6.85
C VAL A 350 -5.52 9.15 6.13
N ALA A 351 -5.42 8.28 5.13
CA ALA A 351 -6.57 7.83 4.35
C ALA A 351 -7.39 6.74 5.06
N MET A 352 -6.77 5.93 5.92
CA MET A 352 -7.38 4.74 6.53
C MET A 352 -8.67 4.98 7.33
N PRO A 353 -8.82 6.08 8.12
CA PRO A 353 -10.08 6.38 8.81
C PRO A 353 -11.28 6.54 7.88
N PHE A 354 -11.05 6.77 6.59
CA PHE A 354 -12.09 6.99 5.58
C PHE A 354 -12.19 5.83 4.59
N ALA A 355 -11.44 4.75 4.78
CA ALA A 355 -11.50 3.54 3.95
C ALA A 355 -12.84 2.83 4.16
N ARG A 356 -13.58 2.59 3.07
CA ARG A 356 -14.90 1.92 3.09
C ARG A 356 -14.80 0.42 2.82
N GLY A 357 -13.68 -0.03 2.27
CA GLY A 357 -13.48 -1.41 1.85
C GLY A 357 -13.25 -2.36 3.01
N ALA A 358 -13.80 -3.57 2.87
CA ALA A 358 -13.38 -4.71 3.70
C ALA A 358 -11.98 -5.18 3.31
N LEU A 359 -11.60 -4.93 2.05
CA LEU A 359 -10.26 -5.16 1.52
C LEU A 359 -9.59 -3.84 1.15
N VAL A 360 -8.26 -3.78 1.30
CA VAL A 360 -7.44 -2.62 0.97
C VAL A 360 -6.30 -3.03 0.03
N ALA A 361 -6.08 -2.29 -1.05
CA ALA A 361 -4.93 -2.44 -1.92
C ALA A 361 -4.10 -1.16 -1.89
N VAL A 362 -2.77 -1.31 -1.85
CA VAL A 362 -1.82 -0.20 -1.95
C VAL A 362 -1.10 -0.30 -3.29
N PHE A 363 -1.14 0.80 -4.06
CA PHE A 363 -0.35 0.95 -5.29
C PHE A 363 0.56 2.18 -5.19
N ASP A 364 1.71 2.12 -5.86
CA ASP A 364 2.54 3.28 -6.18
C ASP A 364 1.97 4.00 -7.42
N ALA A 365 2.37 5.26 -7.60
CA ALA A 365 1.75 6.13 -8.60
C ALA A 365 2.06 5.72 -10.06
N GLU A 366 3.19 5.05 -10.26
CA GLU A 366 3.68 4.51 -11.53
C GLU A 366 3.18 3.09 -11.84
N ASP A 367 2.58 2.40 -10.86
CA ASP A 367 2.27 0.99 -10.99
C ASP A 367 1.26 0.69 -12.10
N LEU A 368 1.50 -0.44 -12.77
CA LEU A 368 0.60 -1.03 -13.75
C LEU A 368 0.19 -2.44 -13.30
N PRO A 369 -0.80 -2.56 -12.38
CA PRO A 369 -1.30 -3.86 -11.94
C PRO A 369 -2.13 -4.54 -13.03
N ASP A 370 -2.13 -5.88 -13.04
CA ASP A 370 -3.03 -6.66 -13.88
C ASP A 370 -4.49 -6.26 -13.63
N GLY A 371 -5.29 -6.19 -14.70
CA GLY A 371 -6.73 -5.91 -14.62
C GLY A 371 -7.48 -6.76 -13.58
N PRO A 372 -7.39 -8.10 -13.60
CA PRO A 372 -8.11 -8.95 -12.66
C PRO A 372 -7.50 -9.03 -11.25
N GLN A 373 -6.44 -8.27 -10.92
CA GLN A 373 -5.69 -8.44 -9.66
C GLN A 373 -6.57 -8.30 -8.41
N LEU A 374 -7.41 -7.26 -8.34
CA LEU A 374 -8.34 -7.06 -7.22
C LEU A 374 -9.35 -8.20 -7.09
N ARG A 375 -9.92 -8.67 -8.22
CA ARG A 375 -10.88 -9.78 -8.26
C ARG A 375 -10.22 -11.07 -7.79
N ARG A 376 -9.02 -11.39 -8.26
CA ARG A 376 -8.25 -12.58 -7.83
C ARG A 376 -7.98 -12.54 -6.33
N ALA A 377 -7.51 -11.41 -5.81
CA ALA A 377 -7.28 -11.25 -4.38
C ALA A 377 -8.58 -11.43 -3.57
N ALA A 378 -9.70 -10.84 -4.01
CA ALA A 378 -11.00 -11.02 -3.38
C ALA A 378 -11.47 -12.48 -3.39
N SER A 379 -11.32 -13.19 -4.51
CA SER A 379 -11.61 -14.64 -4.60
C SER A 379 -10.80 -15.47 -3.62
N ILE A 380 -9.51 -15.15 -3.46
CA ILE A 380 -8.64 -15.83 -2.49
C ILE A 380 -9.11 -15.53 -1.07
N PHE A 381 -9.37 -14.26 -0.73
CA PHE A 381 -9.86 -13.92 0.62
C PHE A 381 -11.22 -14.53 0.95
N ALA A 382 -12.10 -14.74 -0.04
CA ALA A 382 -13.39 -15.38 0.18
C ALA A 382 -13.26 -16.83 0.66
N SER A 383 -12.23 -17.55 0.21
CA SER A 383 -11.98 -18.96 0.56
C SER A 383 -10.86 -19.15 1.59
N ALA A 384 -10.04 -18.14 1.81
CA ALA A 384 -8.92 -18.20 2.74
C ALA A 384 -9.38 -18.09 4.21
N PRO A 385 -8.68 -18.78 5.13
CA PRO A 385 -8.92 -18.62 6.56
C PRO A 385 -8.82 -17.15 7.04
N PRO A 386 -9.53 -16.78 8.11
CA PRO A 386 -9.52 -15.41 8.64
C PRO A 386 -8.12 -14.90 9.02
N GLU A 387 -7.21 -15.79 9.43
CA GLU A 387 -5.84 -15.42 9.75
C GLU A 387 -5.00 -15.00 8.53
N VAL A 388 -5.46 -15.24 7.30
CA VAL A 388 -4.80 -14.69 6.10
C VAL A 388 -5.12 -13.21 6.01
N ALA A 389 -4.19 -12.39 6.48
CA ALA A 389 -4.32 -10.95 6.58
C ALA A 389 -3.92 -10.22 5.29
N CYS A 390 -2.93 -10.76 4.57
CA CYS A 390 -2.35 -10.10 3.41
C CYS A 390 -2.06 -11.09 2.27
N LEU A 391 -2.35 -10.66 1.05
CA LEU A 391 -1.93 -11.30 -0.19
C LEU A 391 -0.97 -10.35 -0.93
N GLN A 392 0.23 -10.83 -1.21
CA GLN A 392 1.24 -10.13 -2.00
C GLN A 392 1.16 -10.57 -3.46
N ALA A 393 0.91 -9.62 -4.37
CA ALA A 393 1.10 -9.86 -5.80
C ALA A 393 2.59 -9.78 -6.18
N SER A 394 2.96 -10.37 -7.32
CA SER A 394 4.32 -10.38 -7.81
C SER A 394 4.69 -9.07 -8.51
N LEU A 395 5.83 -8.46 -8.16
CA LEU A 395 6.34 -7.29 -8.88
C LEU A 395 7.23 -7.72 -10.05
N ALA A 396 7.06 -7.08 -11.20
CA ALA A 396 7.75 -7.39 -12.45
C ALA A 396 8.39 -6.15 -13.07
N ILE A 397 9.51 -6.34 -13.77
CA ILE A 397 10.29 -5.26 -14.36
C ILE A 397 9.97 -5.13 -15.84
N ASP A 398 9.55 -3.95 -16.27
CA ASP A 398 9.20 -3.66 -17.66
C ASP A 398 10.42 -3.36 -18.56
N ASN A 399 11.48 -2.75 -18.01
CA ASN A 399 12.66 -2.30 -18.72
C ASN A 399 13.84 -3.30 -18.66
N ALA A 400 13.57 -4.60 -18.49
CA ALA A 400 14.57 -5.66 -18.38
C ALA A 400 15.54 -5.77 -19.57
N GLY A 401 15.13 -5.25 -20.74
CA GLY A 401 15.94 -5.23 -21.96
C GLY A 401 16.91 -4.06 -22.10
N LEU A 402 16.86 -3.07 -21.20
CA LEU A 402 17.62 -1.82 -21.37
C LEU A 402 19.14 -2.03 -21.25
N ASN A 403 19.60 -2.76 -20.23
CA ASN A 403 21.02 -3.10 -20.06
C ASN A 403 21.18 -4.33 -19.12
N TRP A 404 22.43 -4.76 -18.90
CA TRP A 404 22.71 -5.92 -18.04
C TRP A 404 22.24 -5.71 -16.58
N MET A 405 22.23 -4.46 -16.07
CA MET A 405 21.76 -4.17 -14.72
C MET A 405 20.24 -4.33 -14.62
N THR A 406 19.47 -3.79 -15.56
CA THR A 406 18.01 -3.95 -15.55
C THR A 406 17.61 -5.42 -15.82
N GLY A 407 18.38 -6.12 -16.65
CA GLY A 407 18.26 -7.57 -16.84
C GLY A 407 18.49 -8.36 -15.54
N LEU A 408 19.57 -8.09 -14.80
CA LEU A 408 19.80 -8.72 -13.49
C LEU A 408 18.74 -8.34 -12.46
N PHE A 409 18.29 -7.08 -12.44
CA PHE A 409 17.21 -6.65 -11.55
C PHE A 409 15.93 -7.43 -11.80
N ALA A 410 15.57 -7.63 -13.07
CA ALA A 410 14.41 -8.43 -13.46
C ALA A 410 14.52 -9.90 -13.02
N LEU A 411 15.72 -10.49 -13.13
CA LEU A 411 16.01 -11.84 -12.63
C LEU A 411 15.90 -11.91 -11.09
N ASP A 412 16.46 -10.94 -10.38
CA ASP A 412 16.39 -10.83 -8.92
C ASP A 412 14.93 -10.73 -8.44
N TYR A 413 14.10 -9.96 -9.13
CA TYR A 413 12.67 -9.82 -8.82
C TYR A 413 11.89 -11.11 -9.12
N ALA A 414 12.18 -11.78 -10.23
CA ALA A 414 11.58 -13.07 -10.53
C ALA A 414 11.92 -14.12 -9.46
N ALA A 415 13.18 -14.14 -9.01
CA ALA A 415 13.62 -14.99 -7.91
C ALA A 415 12.96 -14.62 -6.57
N LEU A 416 12.81 -13.33 -6.28
CA LEU A 416 12.23 -12.87 -5.02
C LEU A 416 10.73 -13.19 -4.94
N PHE A 417 9.94 -12.74 -5.92
CA PHE A 417 8.49 -12.80 -5.84
C PHE A 417 7.94 -14.18 -6.21
N ASP A 418 8.42 -14.77 -7.31
CA ASP A 418 7.81 -15.98 -7.84
C ASP A 418 8.45 -17.26 -7.33
N VAL A 419 9.61 -17.18 -6.66
CA VAL A 419 10.31 -18.35 -6.11
C VAL A 419 10.43 -18.25 -4.60
N TYR A 420 11.16 -17.25 -4.09
CA TYR A 420 11.48 -17.18 -2.66
C TYR A 420 10.26 -16.85 -1.79
N ASN A 421 9.53 -15.78 -2.09
CA ASN A 421 8.33 -15.38 -1.36
C ASN A 421 7.21 -16.43 -1.51
N LYS A 422 7.00 -16.94 -2.72
CA LYS A 422 6.07 -18.05 -2.97
C LYS A 422 6.41 -19.28 -2.12
N GLY A 423 7.69 -19.63 -2.04
CA GLY A 423 8.20 -20.71 -1.21
C GLY A 423 8.00 -20.51 0.29
N LEU A 424 8.34 -19.33 0.80
CA LEU A 424 8.13 -18.97 2.20
C LEU A 424 6.65 -18.99 2.58
N ALA A 425 5.77 -18.48 1.69
CA ALA A 425 4.32 -18.54 1.85
C ALA A 425 3.82 -19.99 1.92
N ALA A 426 4.27 -20.86 1.00
CA ALA A 426 3.92 -22.28 0.98
C ALA A 426 4.40 -23.02 2.25
N LEU A 427 5.55 -22.60 2.82
CA LEU A 427 6.05 -23.12 4.08
C LEU A 427 5.33 -22.55 5.31
N GLY A 428 4.46 -21.54 5.18
CA GLY A 428 3.82 -20.85 6.31
C GLY A 428 4.81 -20.06 7.18
N LEU A 429 5.85 -19.51 6.55
CA LEU A 429 6.88 -18.67 7.17
C LEU A 429 6.61 -17.18 6.92
N PRO A 430 7.10 -16.28 7.79
CA PRO A 430 6.94 -14.84 7.59
C PRO A 430 7.60 -14.34 6.30
N LEU A 431 7.09 -13.22 5.79
CA LEU A 431 7.53 -12.57 4.55
C LEU A 431 7.84 -11.11 4.84
N PHE A 432 8.85 -10.58 4.13
CA PHE A 432 8.92 -9.13 3.93
C PHE A 432 8.01 -8.79 2.76
N LEU A 433 7.01 -7.95 3.01
CA LEU A 433 6.12 -7.48 1.96
C LEU A 433 6.92 -6.64 0.96
N GLY A 434 6.49 -6.64 -0.30
CA GLY A 434 6.93 -5.64 -1.26
C GLY A 434 6.27 -4.29 -0.95
N GLY A 435 6.81 -3.20 -1.52
CA GLY A 435 6.32 -1.85 -1.25
C GLY A 435 4.97 -1.52 -1.87
N THR A 436 4.46 -2.41 -2.72
CA THR A 436 3.22 -2.20 -3.47
C THR A 436 2.53 -3.53 -3.81
N SER A 437 1.30 -3.44 -4.32
CA SER A 437 0.43 -4.55 -4.69
C SER A 437 0.22 -5.54 -3.54
N ASN A 438 0.10 -4.95 -2.35
CA ASN A 438 -0.29 -5.63 -1.13
C ASN A 438 -1.81 -5.51 -0.99
N HIS A 439 -2.47 -6.62 -0.78
CA HIS A 439 -3.91 -6.70 -0.60
C HIS A 439 -4.19 -7.16 0.82
N PHE A 440 -4.89 -6.35 1.62
CA PHE A 440 -5.11 -6.61 3.03
C PHE A 440 -6.58 -6.77 3.36
N ARG A 441 -6.89 -7.56 4.38
CA ARG A 441 -8.12 -7.39 5.17
C ARG A 441 -7.97 -6.13 6.02
N ILE A 442 -8.97 -5.24 5.99
CA ILE A 442 -8.92 -3.98 6.77
C ILE A 442 -8.81 -4.23 8.27
N GLU A 443 -9.43 -5.30 8.78
CA GLU A 443 -9.42 -5.68 10.19
C GLU A 443 -7.99 -5.99 10.66
N ALA A 444 -7.26 -6.83 9.92
CA ALA A 444 -5.89 -7.17 10.26
C ALA A 444 -4.94 -5.95 10.21
N LEU A 445 -5.15 -5.01 9.28
CA LEU A 445 -4.39 -3.75 9.26
C LEU A 445 -4.69 -2.87 10.49
N ARG A 446 -5.96 -2.78 10.91
CA ARG A 446 -6.36 -2.03 12.10
C ARG A 446 -5.75 -2.62 13.36
N ASP A 447 -5.73 -3.95 13.47
CA ASP A 447 -5.20 -4.68 14.63
C ASP A 447 -3.72 -4.40 14.88
N VAL A 448 -2.93 -4.19 13.83
CA VAL A 448 -1.49 -3.88 13.95
C VAL A 448 -1.19 -2.37 13.89
N GLY A 449 -2.22 -1.52 13.84
CA GLY A 449 -2.08 -0.07 13.82
C GLY A 449 -1.58 0.50 12.48
N PHE A 450 -1.88 -0.18 11.36
CA PHE A 450 -1.49 0.21 10.00
C PHE A 450 0.03 0.23 9.78
N TRP A 451 0.59 1.27 9.17
CA TRP A 451 2.03 1.38 8.88
C TRP A 451 2.77 2.19 9.95
N ASP A 452 4.02 1.79 10.26
CA ASP A 452 4.93 2.64 11.04
C ASP A 452 5.42 3.79 10.16
N ALA A 453 4.98 5.01 10.47
CA ALA A 453 5.28 6.22 9.70
C ALA A 453 6.78 6.55 9.61
N TYR A 454 7.59 6.07 10.57
CA TYR A 454 9.02 6.40 10.67
C TYR A 454 9.93 5.35 10.06
N ASN A 455 9.42 4.16 9.72
CA ASN A 455 10.22 3.10 9.12
C ASN A 455 10.39 3.36 7.62
N VAL A 456 11.64 3.28 7.13
CA VAL A 456 11.94 3.55 5.70
C VAL A 456 11.68 2.34 4.77
N THR A 457 11.33 1.20 5.37
CA THR A 457 10.76 0.00 4.73
C THR A 457 9.57 -0.48 5.56
N GLU A 458 8.51 0.33 5.53
CA GLU A 458 7.27 0.10 6.28
C GLU A 458 6.56 -1.21 5.91
N ASP A 459 6.80 -1.69 4.69
CA ASP A 459 6.27 -2.89 4.07
C ASP A 459 6.84 -4.16 4.73
N ALA A 460 8.17 -4.27 4.76
CA ALA A 460 8.88 -5.36 5.40
C ALA A 460 8.56 -5.45 6.90
N ASP A 461 8.48 -4.30 7.55
CA ASP A 461 8.07 -4.18 8.95
C ASP A 461 6.62 -4.62 9.18
N LEU A 462 5.68 -4.17 8.35
CA LEU A 462 4.28 -4.55 8.44
C LEU A 462 4.10 -6.07 8.27
N GLY A 463 4.84 -6.69 7.34
CA GLY A 463 4.86 -8.14 7.16
C GLY A 463 5.24 -8.89 8.44
N LEU A 464 6.24 -8.40 9.18
CA LEU A 464 6.63 -8.97 10.46
C LEU A 464 5.64 -8.66 11.58
N ARG A 465 5.11 -7.44 11.67
CA ARG A 465 4.09 -7.09 12.70
C ARG A 465 2.84 -7.95 12.56
N LEU A 466 2.36 -8.18 11.33
CA LEU A 466 1.27 -9.12 11.06
C LEU A 466 1.61 -10.53 11.56
N ALA A 467 2.79 -11.05 11.20
CA ALA A 467 3.21 -12.38 11.63
C ALA A 467 3.35 -12.53 13.16
N ARG A 468 3.76 -11.46 13.87
CA ARG A 468 3.82 -11.42 15.34
C ARG A 468 2.45 -11.33 15.99
N ALA A 469 1.47 -10.76 15.30
CA ALA A 469 0.07 -10.76 15.71
C ALA A 469 -0.64 -12.09 15.38
N GLY A 470 0.09 -13.09 14.86
CA GLY A 470 -0.45 -14.42 14.52
C GLY A 470 -1.04 -14.51 13.11
N TYR A 471 -1.03 -13.42 12.35
CA TYR A 471 -1.54 -13.40 10.98
C TYR A 471 -0.60 -14.07 9.98
N VAL A 472 -1.16 -14.49 8.85
CA VAL A 472 -0.49 -15.13 7.73
C VAL A 472 -0.50 -14.21 6.53
N VAL A 473 0.65 -14.13 5.87
CA VAL A 473 0.80 -13.51 4.55
C VAL A 473 0.97 -14.61 3.51
N ARG A 474 0.25 -14.52 2.39
CA ARG A 474 0.42 -15.41 1.23
C ARG A 474 0.78 -14.61 -0.01
N THR A 475 1.26 -15.31 -1.04
CA THR A 475 1.45 -14.75 -2.39
C THR A 475 0.36 -15.28 -3.32
N PHE A 476 0.12 -14.59 -4.43
CA PHE A 476 -0.76 -15.08 -5.49
C PHE A 476 -0.29 -14.65 -6.87
N GLU A 477 -0.68 -15.41 -7.89
CA GLU A 477 -0.27 -15.15 -9.27
C GLU A 477 -1.03 -13.95 -9.86
N SER A 478 -0.40 -12.79 -9.76
CA SER A 478 -0.72 -11.58 -10.50
C SER A 478 0.49 -10.65 -10.51
N HIS A 479 0.65 -9.88 -11.57
CA HIS A 479 1.78 -9.01 -11.78
C HIS A 479 1.42 -7.54 -11.65
N THR A 480 2.38 -6.77 -11.16
CA THR A 480 2.41 -5.31 -11.26
C THR A 480 3.75 -4.92 -11.85
N PHE A 481 3.71 -4.16 -12.94
CA PHE A 481 4.92 -3.73 -13.64
C PHE A 481 5.47 -2.42 -13.07
N GLU A 482 6.78 -2.40 -12.85
CA GLU A 482 7.57 -1.25 -12.39
C GLU A 482 8.88 -1.09 -13.19
N GLU A 483 9.45 0.11 -13.12
CA GLU A 483 10.70 0.45 -13.80
C GLU A 483 11.93 0.15 -12.91
N ALA A 484 12.88 -0.66 -13.39
CA ALA A 484 14.14 -0.87 -12.66
C ALA A 484 15.11 0.32 -12.84
N PRO A 485 15.93 0.65 -11.83
CA PRO A 485 16.97 1.68 -11.96
C PRO A 485 18.01 1.30 -13.01
N ALA A 486 18.18 2.16 -14.01
CA ALA A 486 19.06 1.92 -15.15
C ALA A 486 20.54 2.27 -14.92
N THR A 487 20.88 2.94 -13.81
CA THR A 487 22.25 3.43 -13.52
C THR A 487 22.75 2.97 -12.15
N PHE A 488 24.07 2.82 -12.01
CA PHE A 488 24.70 2.44 -10.73
C PHE A 488 24.30 3.36 -9.58
N ARG A 489 24.30 4.68 -9.81
CA ARG A 489 23.94 5.66 -8.79
C ARG A 489 22.48 5.51 -8.34
N ALA A 490 21.55 5.31 -9.28
CA ALA A 490 20.14 5.11 -8.96
C ALA A 490 19.93 3.80 -8.17
N LEU A 491 20.56 2.69 -8.61
CA LEU A 491 20.47 1.41 -7.92
C LEU A 491 21.02 1.49 -6.49
N VAL A 492 22.22 2.06 -6.31
CA VAL A 492 22.85 2.16 -4.99
C VAL A 492 22.00 3.00 -4.05
N LYS A 493 21.43 4.12 -4.50
CA LYS A 493 20.49 4.91 -3.70
C LYS A 493 19.27 4.10 -3.26
N GLN A 494 18.62 3.41 -4.20
CA GLN A 494 17.45 2.57 -3.92
C GLN A 494 17.77 1.47 -2.89
N ARG A 495 18.83 0.70 -3.13
CA ARG A 495 19.23 -0.42 -2.27
C ARG A 495 19.73 0.05 -0.91
N THR A 496 20.37 1.23 -0.84
CA THR A 496 20.75 1.85 0.44
C THR A 496 19.51 2.10 1.31
N ARG A 497 18.42 2.64 0.74
CA ARG A 497 17.15 2.84 1.45
C ARG A 497 16.60 1.52 2.00
N TRP A 498 16.53 0.49 1.16
CA TRP A 498 15.96 -0.79 1.56
C TRP A 498 16.77 -1.48 2.66
N LEU A 499 18.09 -1.55 2.48
CA LEU A 499 18.98 -2.19 3.45
C LEU A 499 18.98 -1.44 4.79
N LYS A 500 18.91 -0.11 4.76
CA LYS A 500 18.76 0.70 5.98
C LYS A 500 17.46 0.37 6.71
N GLY A 501 16.34 0.31 6.00
CA GLY A 501 15.05 -0.05 6.60
C GLY A 501 15.02 -1.50 7.12
N TRP A 502 15.69 -2.43 6.44
CA TRP A 502 15.86 -3.79 6.94
C TRP A 502 16.69 -3.84 8.22
N MET A 503 17.75 -3.02 8.33
CA MET A 503 18.50 -2.87 9.59
C MET A 503 17.62 -2.28 10.71
N GLN A 504 16.80 -1.26 10.42
CA GLN A 504 15.83 -0.72 11.38
C GLN A 504 14.87 -1.80 11.85
N THR A 505 14.29 -2.54 10.92
CA THR A 505 13.35 -3.63 11.17
C THR A 505 14.02 -4.74 11.99
N ALA A 506 15.25 -5.13 11.67
CA ALA A 506 16.01 -6.10 12.46
C ALA A 506 16.21 -5.64 13.92
N ILE A 507 16.62 -4.38 14.13
CA ILE A 507 16.81 -3.80 15.47
C ILE A 507 15.49 -3.79 16.24
N VAL A 508 14.41 -3.33 15.62
CA VAL A 508 13.07 -3.25 16.24
C VAL A 508 12.55 -4.62 16.65
N HIS A 509 12.65 -5.61 15.78
CA HIS A 509 12.03 -6.92 16.00
C HIS A 509 12.89 -7.84 16.87
N CYS A 510 14.22 -7.69 16.86
CA CYS A 510 15.15 -8.56 17.58
C CYS A 510 15.56 -8.02 18.97
N ARG A 511 15.22 -6.77 19.34
CA ARG A 511 15.62 -6.18 20.64
C ARG A 511 15.11 -6.91 21.88
N HIS A 512 14.04 -7.69 21.75
CA HIS A 512 13.44 -8.47 22.84
C HIS A 512 13.34 -9.96 22.46
N PRO A 513 14.44 -10.74 22.58
CA PRO A 513 14.49 -12.12 22.06
C PRO A 513 13.44 -13.07 22.65
N ALA A 514 13.16 -12.96 23.96
CA ALA A 514 12.14 -13.79 24.60
C ALA A 514 10.75 -13.55 23.98
N ARG A 515 10.38 -12.27 23.79
CA ARG A 515 9.13 -11.89 23.13
C ARG A 515 9.14 -12.28 21.65
N PHE A 516 10.27 -12.11 20.96
CA PHE A 516 10.43 -12.52 19.56
C PHE A 516 10.07 -14.00 19.36
N PHE A 517 10.62 -14.91 20.18
CA PHE A 517 10.28 -16.32 20.07
C PHE A 517 8.91 -16.69 20.63
N ALA A 518 8.36 -15.91 21.58
CA ALA A 518 6.99 -16.07 22.04
C ALA A 518 5.98 -15.73 20.93
N ASP A 519 6.18 -14.62 20.22
CA ASP A 519 5.25 -14.16 19.17
C ASP A 519 5.35 -15.03 17.90
N PHE A 520 6.56 -15.37 17.45
CA PHE A 520 6.76 -16.13 16.21
C PHE A 520 6.69 -17.66 16.40
N GLY A 521 7.09 -18.15 17.58
CA GLY A 521 7.54 -19.53 17.76
C GLY A 521 8.94 -19.79 17.17
N PRO A 522 9.58 -20.91 17.53
CA PRO A 522 10.97 -21.19 17.15
C PRO A 522 11.18 -21.29 15.63
N ARG A 523 10.27 -21.97 14.92
CA ARG A 523 10.40 -22.19 13.47
C ARG A 523 10.36 -20.89 12.68
N ARG A 524 9.33 -20.06 12.90
CA ARG A 524 9.17 -18.77 12.19
C ARG A 524 10.24 -17.77 12.64
N GLY A 525 10.59 -17.76 13.92
CA GLY A 525 11.64 -16.91 14.47
C GLY A 525 13.01 -17.20 13.83
N LEU A 526 13.40 -18.47 13.74
CA LEU A 526 14.65 -18.87 13.07
C LEU A 526 14.65 -18.51 11.58
N ALA A 527 13.51 -18.65 10.89
CA ALA A 527 13.39 -18.22 9.50
C ALA A 527 13.60 -16.70 9.34
N VAL A 528 13.00 -15.87 10.20
CA VAL A 528 13.19 -14.42 10.18
C VAL A 528 14.65 -14.04 10.46
N LEU A 529 15.31 -14.70 11.42
CA LEU A 529 16.74 -14.48 11.67
C LEU A 529 17.61 -14.87 10.47
N ALA A 530 17.29 -15.99 9.79
CA ALA A 530 17.97 -16.40 8.57
C ALA A 530 17.72 -15.43 7.39
N MET A 531 16.53 -14.84 7.28
CA MET A 531 16.23 -13.77 6.31
C MET A 531 17.09 -12.53 6.55
N PHE A 532 17.19 -12.06 7.80
CA PHE A 532 18.06 -10.92 8.13
C PHE A 532 19.53 -11.24 7.89
N ALA A 533 19.98 -12.43 8.27
CA ALA A 533 21.35 -12.88 8.02
C ALA A 533 21.70 -12.85 6.53
N GLY A 534 20.89 -13.50 5.69
CA GLY A 534 21.12 -13.53 4.24
C GLY A 534 20.97 -12.16 3.58
N GLY A 535 20.00 -11.37 4.01
CA GLY A 535 19.66 -10.07 3.43
C GLY A 535 20.61 -8.93 3.82
N LEU A 536 21.20 -8.98 5.02
CA LEU A 536 22.08 -7.93 5.55
C LEU A 536 23.54 -8.37 5.55
N LEU A 537 23.86 -9.49 6.20
CA LEU A 537 25.25 -9.94 6.35
C LEU A 537 25.84 -10.43 5.03
N GLY A 538 25.01 -11.06 4.18
CA GLY A 538 25.41 -11.54 2.87
C GLY A 538 26.02 -10.44 1.98
N PRO A 539 25.26 -9.37 1.65
CA PRO A 539 25.80 -8.24 0.90
C PRO A 539 26.95 -7.50 1.60
N MET A 540 26.92 -7.34 2.92
CA MET A 540 27.98 -6.62 3.66
C MET A 540 29.32 -7.35 3.62
N PHE A 541 29.32 -8.67 3.86
CA PHE A 541 30.54 -9.45 4.10
C PHE A 541 30.87 -10.44 2.98
N GLY A 542 29.91 -10.79 2.14
CA GLY A 542 30.07 -11.77 1.06
C GLY A 542 31.29 -11.52 0.16
N PRO A 543 31.53 -10.29 -0.34
CA PRO A 543 32.72 -10.01 -1.14
C PRO A 543 34.03 -10.23 -0.38
N PHE A 544 34.10 -9.84 0.90
CA PHE A 544 35.30 -10.02 1.74
C PHE A 544 35.59 -11.51 2.00
N LEU A 545 34.54 -12.27 2.33
CA LEU A 545 34.64 -13.73 2.52
C LEU A 545 35.05 -14.44 1.22
N THR A 546 34.54 -13.96 0.08
CA THR A 546 34.92 -14.49 -1.24
C THR A 546 36.38 -14.21 -1.57
N CYS A 547 36.86 -12.97 -1.32
CA CYS A 547 38.28 -12.63 -1.48
C CYS A 547 39.18 -13.47 -0.56
N ARG A 548 38.74 -13.71 0.69
CA ARG A 548 39.47 -14.57 1.62
C ARG A 548 39.56 -16.00 1.11
N LEU A 549 38.46 -16.56 0.61
CA LEU A 549 38.45 -17.90 0.01
C LEU A 549 39.44 -18.00 -1.16
N PHE A 550 39.46 -17.03 -2.07
CA PHE A 550 40.43 -17.02 -3.18
C PHE A 550 41.88 -16.90 -2.71
N TYR A 551 42.14 -16.10 -1.68
CA TYR A 551 43.46 -16.02 -1.06
C TYR A 551 43.87 -17.37 -0.45
N ASP A 552 42.96 -18.05 0.25
CA ASP A 552 43.22 -19.36 0.86
C ASP A 552 43.46 -20.46 -0.21
N VAL A 553 42.76 -20.39 -1.34
CA VAL A 553 43.03 -21.24 -2.52
C VAL A 553 44.44 -20.96 -3.06
N ALA A 554 44.78 -19.69 -3.30
CA ALA A 554 46.04 -19.29 -3.93
C ALA A 554 47.28 -19.59 -3.07
N THR A 555 47.13 -19.52 -1.75
CA THR A 555 48.22 -19.79 -0.79
C THR A 555 48.32 -21.26 -0.39
N GLY A 556 47.40 -22.11 -0.85
CA GLY A 556 47.34 -23.51 -0.45
C GLY A 556 46.83 -23.72 0.99
N ALA A 557 46.31 -22.68 1.65
CA ALA A 557 45.81 -22.76 3.03
C ALA A 557 44.59 -23.70 3.18
N LEU A 558 43.93 -24.06 2.08
CA LEU A 558 42.89 -25.10 2.07
C LEU A 558 43.43 -26.53 2.24
N ALA A 559 44.72 -26.76 1.98
CA ALA A 559 45.38 -28.06 2.10
C ALA A 559 45.99 -28.26 3.49
N ALA A 560 45.21 -28.01 4.55
CA ALA A 560 45.69 -28.20 5.91
C ALA A 560 46.07 -29.66 6.20
N ASP A 561 47.21 -29.86 6.86
CA ASP A 561 47.78 -31.18 7.13
C ASP A 561 47.09 -31.92 8.28
N ASP A 562 46.41 -31.21 9.17
CA ASP A 562 45.69 -31.79 10.29
C ASP A 562 44.21 -32.03 9.96
N LEU A 563 43.59 -33.00 10.65
CA LEU A 563 42.19 -33.40 10.42
C LEU A 563 41.21 -32.23 10.63
N PHE A 564 41.52 -31.35 11.58
CA PHE A 564 40.63 -30.27 11.98
C PHE A 564 40.67 -29.11 10.97
N GLY A 565 41.86 -28.75 10.47
CA GLY A 565 42.03 -27.83 9.36
C GLY A 565 41.31 -28.31 8.10
N ARG A 566 41.38 -29.61 7.78
CA ARG A 566 40.60 -30.20 6.68
C ARG A 566 39.10 -30.10 6.89
N ALA A 567 38.60 -30.35 8.10
CA ALA A 567 37.18 -30.23 8.42
C ALA A 567 36.69 -28.77 8.27
N CYS A 568 37.46 -27.80 8.74
CA CYS A 568 37.16 -26.38 8.57
C CYS A 568 37.16 -25.96 7.09
N ALA A 569 38.19 -26.35 6.32
CA ALA A 569 38.26 -26.09 4.89
C ALA A 569 37.07 -26.72 4.15
N ALA A 570 36.73 -27.97 4.46
CA ALA A 570 35.58 -28.66 3.89
C ALA A 570 34.25 -27.95 4.20
N LEU A 571 34.06 -27.47 5.44
CA LEU A 571 32.88 -26.70 5.82
C LEU A 571 32.75 -25.42 5.00
N TRP A 572 33.81 -24.63 4.88
CA TRP A 572 33.77 -23.37 4.14
C TRP A 572 33.60 -23.57 2.63
N CYS A 573 34.22 -24.60 2.06
CA CYS A 573 33.98 -25.01 0.68
C CYS A 573 32.52 -25.43 0.47
N ALA A 574 31.93 -26.19 1.40
CA ALA A 574 30.53 -26.58 1.34
C ALA A 574 29.60 -25.35 1.44
N VAL A 575 29.88 -24.40 2.33
CA VAL A 575 29.16 -23.13 2.44
C VAL A 575 29.25 -22.33 1.14
N ALA A 576 30.44 -22.24 0.52
CA ALA A 576 30.64 -21.50 -0.72
C ALA A 576 29.86 -22.14 -1.89
N VAL A 577 29.96 -23.46 -2.06
CA VAL A 577 29.25 -24.20 -3.13
C VAL A 577 27.73 -24.14 -2.93
N ALA A 578 27.25 -24.43 -1.71
CA ALA A 578 25.83 -24.38 -1.41
C ALA A 578 25.29 -22.94 -1.48
N GLY A 579 26.09 -21.94 -1.09
CA GLY A 579 25.77 -20.52 -1.21
C GLY A 579 25.64 -20.07 -2.67
N ALA A 580 26.56 -20.49 -3.54
CA ALA A 580 26.46 -20.23 -4.98
C ALA A 580 25.20 -20.88 -5.58
N ALA A 581 24.88 -22.12 -5.21
CA ALA A 581 23.66 -22.79 -5.63
C ALA A 581 22.40 -22.05 -5.13
N ALA A 582 22.37 -21.63 -3.86
CA ALA A 582 21.25 -20.88 -3.28
C ALA A 582 21.06 -19.48 -3.89
N LEU A 583 22.11 -18.89 -4.43
CA LEU A 583 22.03 -17.63 -5.17
C LEU A 583 21.51 -17.85 -6.61
N VAL A 584 22.08 -18.81 -7.34
CA VAL A 584 21.82 -18.99 -8.78
C VAL A 584 20.53 -19.76 -9.06
N ALA A 585 20.19 -20.79 -8.29
CA ALA A 585 19.04 -21.64 -8.58
C ALA A 585 17.70 -20.86 -8.60
N PRO A 586 17.39 -19.99 -7.62
CA PRO A 586 16.17 -19.18 -7.67
C PRO A 586 16.14 -18.20 -8.85
N LEU A 587 17.30 -17.64 -9.26
CA LEU A 587 17.41 -16.76 -10.43
C LEU A 587 17.06 -17.50 -11.71
N LEU A 588 17.58 -18.71 -11.90
CA LEU A 588 17.30 -19.52 -13.09
C LEU A 588 15.85 -19.99 -13.13
N LEU A 589 15.29 -20.38 -12.00
CA LEU A 589 13.89 -20.81 -11.88
C LEU A 589 12.93 -19.63 -12.09
N GLY A 590 13.21 -18.47 -11.49
CA GLY A 590 12.43 -17.25 -11.71
C GLY A 590 12.49 -16.81 -13.17
N ALA A 591 13.68 -16.88 -13.79
CA ALA A 591 13.83 -16.60 -15.22
C ALA A 591 12.97 -17.51 -16.09
N GLU A 592 12.83 -18.77 -15.70
CA GLU A 592 12.01 -19.74 -16.40
C GLU A 592 10.52 -19.39 -16.28
N ARG A 593 10.04 -19.16 -15.05
CA ARG A 593 8.64 -18.82 -14.75
C ARG A 593 8.18 -17.55 -15.46
N ARG A 594 9.06 -16.56 -15.61
CA ARG A 594 8.76 -15.29 -16.28
C ARG A 594 9.12 -15.24 -17.77
N GLY A 595 9.62 -16.33 -18.36
CA GLY A 595 10.08 -16.30 -19.76
C GLY A 595 11.28 -15.37 -20.00
N LEU A 596 12.06 -15.02 -18.97
CA LEU A 596 13.24 -14.15 -19.04
C LEU A 596 14.51 -14.90 -19.46
N ARG A 597 14.40 -16.03 -20.18
CA ARG A 597 15.53 -16.88 -20.60
C ARG A 597 16.62 -16.08 -21.34
N ARG A 598 16.23 -15.10 -22.17
CA ARG A 598 17.15 -14.22 -22.91
C ARG A 598 18.05 -13.35 -22.01
N HIS A 599 17.63 -13.08 -20.77
CA HIS A 599 18.38 -12.25 -19.83
C HIS A 599 19.38 -13.06 -19.00
N ARG A 600 19.42 -14.40 -19.13
CA ARG A 600 20.38 -15.26 -18.41
C ARG A 600 21.84 -14.89 -18.66
N GLY A 601 22.17 -14.31 -19.82
CA GLY A 601 23.51 -13.78 -20.09
C GLY A 601 23.98 -12.72 -19.10
N ALA A 602 23.05 -11.97 -18.49
CA ALA A 602 23.38 -10.98 -17.47
C ALA A 602 23.95 -11.60 -16.18
N LEU A 603 23.75 -12.90 -15.94
CA LEU A 603 24.32 -13.64 -14.79
C LEU A 603 25.85 -13.65 -14.79
N VAL A 604 26.51 -13.44 -15.93
CA VAL A 604 27.97 -13.26 -15.99
C VAL A 604 28.41 -12.04 -15.17
N CYS A 605 27.55 -11.01 -15.06
CA CYS A 605 27.79 -9.80 -14.28
C CYS A 605 27.32 -9.93 -12.82
N LEU A 606 26.87 -11.11 -12.36
CA LEU A 606 26.41 -11.32 -10.98
C LEU A 606 27.46 -10.95 -9.92
N PRO A 607 28.78 -11.21 -10.09
CA PRO A 607 29.78 -10.74 -9.12
C PRO A 607 29.80 -9.21 -8.98
N LEU A 608 29.69 -8.47 -10.09
CA LEU A 608 29.62 -7.01 -10.09
C LEU A 608 28.35 -6.53 -9.38
N TRP A 609 27.21 -7.19 -9.64
CA TRP A 609 25.95 -6.92 -8.96
C TRP A 609 26.06 -7.08 -7.44
N LEU A 610 26.66 -8.18 -6.96
CA LEU A 610 26.89 -8.39 -5.53
C LEU A 610 27.79 -7.31 -4.90
N LEU A 611 28.81 -6.84 -5.63
CA LEU A 611 29.64 -5.71 -5.18
C LEU A 611 28.83 -4.41 -5.08
N MET A 612 27.92 -4.14 -6.02
CA MET A 612 27.03 -2.98 -5.96
C MET A 612 26.10 -3.03 -4.73
N LEU A 613 25.54 -4.21 -4.43
CA LEU A 613 24.74 -4.43 -3.22
C LEU A 613 25.58 -4.25 -1.96
N SER A 614 26.85 -4.68 -1.97
CA SER A 614 27.79 -4.48 -0.86
C SER A 614 28.05 -3.00 -0.59
N VAL A 615 28.32 -2.21 -1.63
CA VAL A 615 28.49 -0.75 -1.52
C VAL A 615 27.24 -0.10 -0.92
N ALA A 616 26.06 -0.48 -1.40
CA ALA A 616 24.79 0.01 -0.84
C ALA A 616 24.60 -0.39 0.63
N SER A 617 25.04 -1.59 1.03
CA SER A 617 24.91 -2.08 2.41
C SER A 617 25.78 -1.33 3.41
N TRP A 618 27.05 -1.08 3.05
CA TRP A 618 27.96 -0.29 3.87
C TRP A 618 27.51 1.18 3.96
N ARG A 619 27.03 1.73 2.85
CA ARG A 619 26.43 3.07 2.85
C ARG A 619 25.19 3.11 3.75
N ALA A 620 24.32 2.11 3.70
CA ALA A 620 23.12 2.02 4.54
C ALA A 620 23.47 1.97 6.03
N PHE A 621 24.51 1.20 6.39
CA PHE A 621 25.03 1.15 7.76
C PHE A 621 25.50 2.54 8.24
N LEU A 622 26.26 3.28 7.43
CA LEU A 622 26.69 4.64 7.78
C LEU A 622 25.51 5.62 7.88
N GLU A 623 24.55 5.52 6.96
CA GLU A 623 23.34 6.36 7.00
C GLU A 623 22.44 6.06 8.20
N LEU A 624 22.42 4.82 8.70
CA LEU A 624 21.66 4.46 9.90
C LEU A 624 22.14 5.25 11.13
N TRP A 625 23.45 5.52 11.23
CA TRP A 625 24.05 6.33 12.28
C TRP A 625 23.81 7.84 12.07
N LEU A 626 23.97 8.32 10.84
CA LEU A 626 23.98 9.76 10.56
C LEU A 626 22.58 10.34 10.33
N LYS A 627 21.69 9.57 9.69
CA LYS A 627 20.40 10.01 9.17
C LYS A 627 19.39 8.84 9.17
N PRO A 628 19.02 8.29 10.34
CA PRO A 628 18.21 7.07 10.45
C PRO A 628 16.86 7.18 9.73
N PHE A 629 16.15 8.29 9.90
CA PHE A 629 14.81 8.50 9.32
C PHE A 629 14.84 9.19 7.95
N TYR A 630 16.02 9.40 7.35
CA TYR A 630 16.11 10.08 6.06
C TYR A 630 15.66 9.16 4.92
N TRP A 631 14.66 9.62 4.17
CA TRP A 631 14.15 8.95 2.99
C TRP A 631 14.79 9.54 1.72
N GLU A 632 15.66 8.77 1.06
CA GLU A 632 16.17 9.16 -0.27
C GLU A 632 15.20 8.66 -1.35
N LYS A 633 14.45 9.59 -1.96
CA LYS A 633 13.48 9.26 -3.02
C LYS A 633 14.24 8.78 -4.27
N THR A 634 13.76 7.69 -4.87
CA THR A 634 14.20 7.25 -6.19
C THR A 634 13.42 7.99 -7.27
N GLU A 635 14.12 8.45 -8.30
CA GLU A 635 13.49 9.03 -9.47
C GLU A 635 12.96 7.90 -10.37
N HIS A 636 11.66 7.91 -10.65
CA HIS A 636 11.00 6.97 -11.57
C HIS A 636 10.44 7.73 -12.78
N GLY A 637 10.16 7.01 -13.87
CA GLY A 637 9.64 7.58 -15.12
C GLY A 637 10.71 8.17 -16.03
N LEU A 638 11.95 7.66 -15.97
CA LEU A 638 13.03 8.11 -16.86
C LEU A 638 12.89 7.52 -18.26
N THR A 639 12.38 6.30 -18.40
CA THR A 639 12.09 5.65 -19.69
C THR A 639 10.76 6.10 -20.30
N LEU A 640 9.73 6.43 -19.49
CA LEU A 640 8.47 7.03 -19.96
C LEU A 640 8.64 8.40 -20.63
N ARG A 641 9.79 9.06 -20.46
CA ARG A 641 10.14 10.30 -21.19
C ARG A 641 10.53 10.06 -22.65
N GLY A 642 10.80 8.81 -23.04
CA GLY A 642 11.12 8.46 -24.44
C GLY A 642 9.90 8.30 -25.33
N ASP A 643 8.82 7.69 -24.82
CA ASP A 643 7.67 7.33 -25.66
C ASP A 643 6.72 8.50 -25.96
N ASN A 644 6.64 9.50 -25.08
CA ASN A 644 5.89 10.73 -25.37
C ASN A 644 6.52 11.62 -26.45
N ALA A 645 7.75 11.33 -26.89
CA ALA A 645 8.39 12.02 -28.01
C ALA A 645 8.13 11.34 -29.37
N GLN A 646 7.61 10.11 -29.39
CA GLN A 646 7.30 9.37 -30.63
C GLN A 646 5.81 9.37 -31.00
N GLU A 647 4.90 9.72 -30.08
CA GLU A 647 3.47 9.91 -30.40
C GLU A 647 3.12 11.34 -30.86
N SER A 648 4.12 12.23 -30.99
CA SER A 648 3.95 13.60 -31.50
C SER A 648 4.62 13.86 -32.86
N SER A 649 4.86 12.82 -33.66
CA SER A 649 5.35 12.93 -35.04
C SER A 649 4.40 12.31 -36.04
#